data_AF-A0A9W9YIE2-F1
#
_entry.id   AF-A0A9W9YIE2-F1
#
_cell.length_a   1.000
_cell.length_b   1.000
_cell.length_c   1.000
_cell.angle_alpha   90.00
_cell.angle_beta   90.00
_cell.angle_gamma   90.00
#
_symmetry.space_group_name_H-M   'P 1'
#
loop_
_entity.id
_entity.type
_entity.pdbx_description
1 polymer ?
#
loop_
_entity_poly.entity_id
_entity_poly.type
_entity_poly.pdbx_seq_one_letter_code
_entity_poly.pdbx_strand_id
1 'polypeptide(L)'
;MESYISILENLGSQNETNAVKALQQFCSDNEKTFTFFHIDINLRKKFIDVIITELTTRDVGLHFKRDALSALRILSRDKDGLGSLTSEKSSFVLLSLAELVLEGSKATNSCSNAVDQKTTNEKQENVDDNLERVIAFSDVVIEALKCLCNVVYHSPVVRQHCFKYRCIEAIIARVKKWFDIARLNIDVKYFDLRFLFLLTALENTARVEVLANNGFCVLTHALDSCIPGKEQRKICHETKVRDGCGQLTGARLQALTVVERATIEECPITYTMTQDEIRLSAEMLKTMFNITINLPDADSTDTHEHCERIVFIVRSMFAHIKPLPDHPENLPNHAINIVSNMPCNCLKHLLWTMPSSVCKKLAQDFETRRSSKRFRIQFENYNMLTIQAMLTILDERLKATSRPLQENLVPIVSAFCQMARGDRVIRKYLRQEVLPPLGRVGTTRPEEGNLIRNGLVRLMTSPLEDMKELVADFLFVLCKENVNRLIKYTGYGNAAGLLASRGLMGGLQPQGNGGDFSSDEEDSETEEYAMDKSQIDPMIGAIPKDDGKPNPLDEMSEQEKEEEAEKLANLIQDLNRRGVIRTAQVGPDGRPQEFLGVQPLSEQASQRENEPTGHAESTATNGKTEGTQPTDSEDDPTSQN
;
A
#
# COMPACT_ATOMS: atom_id res chain seq x y z
N MET A 1 4.61 -28.03 37.52
CA MET A 1 5.67 -28.16 36.49
C MET A 1 6.72 -29.19 36.87
N GLU A 2 7.31 -29.19 38.07
CA GLU A 2 8.27 -30.24 38.53
C GLU A 2 7.79 -31.68 38.29
N SER A 3 6.54 -32.00 38.63
CA SER A 3 5.95 -33.32 38.36
C SER A 3 5.96 -33.69 36.87
N TYR A 4 5.71 -32.75 35.95
CA TYR A 4 5.79 -32.98 34.51
C TYR A 4 7.24 -33.20 34.06
N ILE A 5 8.20 -32.42 34.59
CA ILE A 5 9.63 -32.62 34.33
C ILE A 5 10.05 -34.04 34.74
N SER A 6 9.69 -34.47 35.95
CA SER A 6 10.03 -35.80 36.47
C SER A 6 9.42 -36.96 35.65
N ILE A 7 8.21 -36.78 35.11
CA ILE A 7 7.59 -37.76 34.21
C ILE A 7 8.35 -37.84 32.86
N LEU A 8 8.81 -36.70 32.33
CA LEU A 8 9.59 -36.67 31.08
C LEU A 8 11.01 -37.22 31.25
N GLU A 9 11.70 -36.88 32.35
CA GLU A 9 13.05 -37.40 32.66
C GLU A 9 13.07 -38.93 32.83
N ASN A 10 11.93 -39.55 33.12
CA ASN A 10 11.75 -41.00 33.23
C ASN A 10 11.14 -41.64 31.96
N LEU A 11 11.32 -41.06 30.77
CA LEU A 11 10.85 -41.66 29.52
C LEU A 11 11.46 -43.05 29.27
N GLY A 12 10.59 -43.97 28.86
CA GLY A 12 10.89 -45.35 28.48
C GLY A 12 9.68 -45.93 27.76
N SER A 13 9.83 -47.07 27.07
CA SER A 13 8.84 -47.58 26.11
C SER A 13 7.45 -47.91 26.70
N GLN A 14 7.30 -48.06 28.01
CA GLN A 14 5.99 -48.17 28.68
C GLN A 14 5.50 -46.86 29.33
N ASN A 15 6.37 -45.86 29.50
CA ASN A 15 6.05 -44.58 30.13
C ASN A 15 5.57 -43.51 29.14
N GLU A 16 5.76 -43.68 27.83
CA GLU A 16 5.37 -42.70 26.81
C GLU A 16 3.88 -42.30 26.91
N THR A 17 2.98 -43.24 27.16
CA THR A 17 1.54 -42.93 27.32
C THR A 17 1.22 -42.09 28.57
N ASN A 18 2.06 -42.15 29.61
CA ASN A 18 1.94 -41.29 30.78
C ASN A 18 2.54 -39.91 30.53
N ALA A 19 3.64 -39.84 29.76
CA ALA A 19 4.22 -38.58 29.31
C ALA A 19 3.29 -37.79 28.37
N VAL A 20 2.65 -38.47 27.42
CA VAL A 20 1.60 -37.88 26.56
C VAL A 20 0.47 -37.30 27.39
N LYS A 21 -0.06 -38.04 28.38
CA LYS A 21 -1.11 -37.54 29.30
C LYS A 21 -0.63 -36.33 30.11
N ALA A 22 0.60 -36.33 30.60
CA ALA A 22 1.18 -35.21 31.35
C ALA A 22 1.31 -33.94 30.49
N LEU A 23 1.74 -34.09 29.23
CA LEU A 23 1.78 -32.99 28.25
C LEU A 23 0.38 -32.49 27.90
N GLN A 24 -0.59 -33.38 27.67
CA GLN A 24 -1.99 -33.03 27.40
C GLN A 24 -2.64 -32.27 28.57
N GLN A 25 -2.38 -32.68 29.82
CA GLN A 25 -2.84 -31.95 31.00
C GLN A 25 -2.21 -30.55 31.05
N PHE A 26 -0.87 -30.44 30.94
CA PHE A 26 -0.18 -29.16 30.92
C PHE A 26 -0.71 -28.20 29.83
N CYS A 27 -0.94 -28.72 28.62
CA CYS A 27 -1.48 -27.94 27.50
C CYS A 27 -2.93 -27.49 27.76
N SER A 28 -3.76 -28.33 28.38
CA SER A 28 -5.15 -28.00 28.74
C SER A 28 -5.20 -26.94 29.84
N ASP A 29 -4.37 -27.07 30.87
CA ASP A 29 -4.26 -26.14 31.99
C ASP A 29 -3.80 -24.74 31.55
N ASN A 30 -3.03 -24.64 30.45
CA ASN A 30 -2.33 -23.43 30.01
C ASN A 30 -2.72 -22.94 28.61
N GLU A 31 -3.77 -23.49 27.98
CA GLU A 31 -4.14 -23.17 26.60
C GLU A 31 -4.34 -21.66 26.36
N LYS A 32 -4.85 -20.95 27.38
CA LYS A 32 -5.14 -19.50 27.36
C LYS A 32 -4.08 -18.64 28.06
N THR A 33 -2.97 -19.24 28.52
CA THR A 33 -1.88 -18.53 29.19
C THR A 33 -0.94 -17.89 28.17
N PHE A 34 -0.68 -16.58 28.32
CA PHE A 34 0.25 -15.82 27.46
C PHE A 34 1.54 -15.41 28.17
N THR A 35 1.53 -15.34 29.50
CA THR A 35 2.65 -14.92 30.36
C THR A 35 2.63 -15.72 31.65
N PHE A 36 3.79 -16.16 32.15
CA PHE A 36 3.86 -17.04 33.33
C PHE A 36 4.51 -16.35 34.55
N PHE A 37 4.01 -15.18 34.94
CA PHE A 37 4.51 -14.41 36.10
C PHE A 37 4.52 -15.19 37.44
N HIS A 38 3.81 -16.31 37.53
CA HIS A 38 3.69 -17.14 38.73
C HIS A 38 4.53 -18.43 38.69
N ILE A 39 5.37 -18.65 37.68
CA ILE A 39 6.24 -19.83 37.55
C ILE A 39 7.70 -19.37 37.53
N ASP A 40 8.57 -20.08 38.26
CA ASP A 40 10.02 -19.82 38.20
C ASP A 40 10.55 -19.99 36.77
N ILE A 41 11.29 -18.98 36.32
CA ILE A 41 11.94 -18.92 35.02
C ILE A 41 12.94 -20.07 34.85
N ASN A 42 13.61 -20.52 35.92
CA ASN A 42 14.59 -21.61 35.82
C ASN A 42 13.90 -22.97 35.70
N LEU A 43 12.82 -23.17 36.43
CA LEU A 43 11.93 -24.34 36.27
C LEU A 43 11.32 -24.42 34.85
N ARG A 44 10.90 -23.27 34.29
CA ARG A 44 10.45 -23.19 32.89
C ARG A 44 11.56 -23.59 31.91
N LYS A 45 12.77 -23.04 32.06
CA LYS A 45 13.93 -23.41 31.23
C LYS A 45 14.17 -24.92 31.29
N LYS A 46 14.27 -25.51 32.49
CA LYS A 46 14.47 -26.97 32.65
C LYS A 46 13.39 -27.78 31.93
N PHE A 47 12.12 -27.37 31.99
CA PHE A 47 11.03 -28.07 31.29
C PHE A 47 11.19 -28.00 29.76
N ILE A 48 11.55 -26.84 29.21
CA ILE A 48 11.90 -26.67 27.78
C ILE A 48 13.09 -27.57 27.41
N ASP A 49 14.16 -27.53 28.19
CA ASP A 49 15.41 -28.25 27.93
C ASP A 49 15.19 -29.77 27.89
N VAL A 50 14.36 -30.32 28.78
CA VAL A 50 13.97 -31.75 28.78
C VAL A 50 13.12 -32.10 27.57
N ILE A 51 12.10 -31.30 27.22
CA ILE A 51 11.26 -31.56 26.04
C ILE A 51 12.10 -31.57 24.75
N ILE A 52 12.99 -30.59 24.58
CA ILE A 52 13.91 -30.53 23.43
C ILE A 52 14.84 -31.74 23.40
N THR A 53 15.37 -32.17 24.55
CA THR A 53 16.28 -33.33 24.63
C THR A 53 15.58 -34.62 24.20
N GLU A 54 14.36 -34.87 24.68
CA GLU A 54 13.58 -36.05 24.30
C GLU A 54 13.15 -36.02 22.82
N LEU A 55 12.79 -34.85 22.28
CA LEU A 55 12.54 -34.66 20.84
C LEU A 55 13.79 -34.84 19.95
N THR A 56 15.01 -34.76 20.53
CA THR A 56 16.28 -34.87 19.79
C THR A 56 16.88 -36.28 19.85
N THR A 57 16.72 -36.98 20.98
CA THR A 57 17.52 -38.18 21.30
C THR A 57 16.80 -39.51 21.10
N ARG A 58 15.48 -39.51 20.92
CA ARG A 58 14.67 -40.74 20.77
C ARG A 58 13.70 -40.62 19.61
N ASP A 59 13.41 -41.73 18.94
CA ASP A 59 12.27 -41.79 18.02
C ASP A 59 10.97 -41.98 18.81
N VAL A 60 10.43 -40.87 19.30
CA VAL A 60 9.16 -40.78 20.04
C VAL A 60 7.96 -40.77 19.08
N GLY A 61 6.82 -41.30 19.52
CA GLY A 61 5.61 -41.42 18.71
C GLY A 61 4.99 -40.07 18.32
N LEU A 62 4.15 -40.09 17.28
CA LEU A 62 3.56 -38.88 16.70
C LEU A 62 2.72 -38.07 17.70
N HIS A 63 1.98 -38.75 18.59
CA HIS A 63 1.23 -38.09 19.67
C HIS A 63 2.14 -37.36 20.66
N PHE A 64 3.27 -37.96 21.06
CA PHE A 64 4.26 -37.28 21.88
C PHE A 64 4.87 -36.10 21.15
N LYS A 65 5.32 -36.28 19.89
CA LYS A 65 5.89 -35.20 19.05
C LYS A 65 4.92 -34.00 18.97
N ARG A 66 3.64 -34.22 18.66
CA ARG A 66 2.61 -33.17 18.58
C ARG A 66 2.35 -32.49 19.93
N ASP A 67 2.10 -33.26 20.99
CA ASP A 67 1.69 -32.70 22.28
C ASP A 67 2.85 -32.00 23.00
N ALA A 68 4.09 -32.45 22.77
CA ALA A 68 5.32 -31.76 23.16
C ALA A 68 5.52 -30.43 22.42
N LEU A 69 5.30 -30.40 21.10
CA LEU A 69 5.34 -29.16 20.32
C LEU A 69 4.25 -28.17 20.75
N SER A 70 3.05 -28.67 21.11
CA SER A 70 1.98 -27.82 21.65
C SER A 70 2.35 -27.20 23.01
N ALA A 71 3.06 -27.95 23.87
CA ALA A 71 3.62 -27.43 25.12
C ALA A 71 4.70 -26.36 24.86
N LEU A 72 5.64 -26.60 23.94
CA LEU A 72 6.65 -25.61 23.54
C LEU A 72 6.03 -24.36 22.90
N ARG A 73 4.97 -24.52 22.08
CA ARG A 73 4.17 -23.42 21.52
C ARG A 73 3.49 -22.58 22.61
N ILE A 74 2.97 -23.21 23.66
CA ILE A 74 2.37 -22.50 24.80
C ILE A 74 3.44 -21.76 25.61
N LEU A 75 4.58 -22.39 25.88
CA LEU A 75 5.70 -21.80 26.62
C LEU A 75 6.37 -20.64 25.86
N SER A 76 6.44 -20.70 24.53
CA SER A 76 7.08 -19.70 23.66
C SER A 76 6.27 -18.42 23.43
N ARG A 77 5.03 -18.33 23.93
CA ARG A 77 4.25 -17.07 23.94
C ARG A 77 4.83 -16.02 24.89
N ASP A 78 5.56 -16.47 25.90
CA ASP A 78 6.24 -15.61 26.86
C ASP A 78 7.67 -15.36 26.37
N LYS A 79 7.99 -14.08 26.11
CA LYS A 79 9.29 -13.65 25.61
C LYS A 79 10.45 -14.01 26.56
N ASP A 80 10.16 -14.09 27.87
CA ASP A 80 11.20 -14.16 28.89
C ASP A 80 11.55 -15.62 29.18
N GLY A 81 12.83 -15.93 29.37
CA GLY A 81 13.23 -17.28 29.81
C GLY A 81 13.00 -18.42 28.80
N LEU A 82 12.98 -18.13 27.50
CA LEU A 82 12.89 -19.13 26.41
C LEU A 82 13.98 -20.23 26.47
N GLY A 83 15.08 -20.01 27.20
CA GLY A 83 16.05 -21.07 27.54
C GLY A 83 16.76 -21.65 26.34
N SER A 84 16.88 -22.98 26.28
CA SER A 84 17.45 -23.66 25.11
C SER A 84 16.61 -23.53 23.83
N LEU A 85 15.35 -23.06 23.87
CA LEU A 85 14.49 -22.98 22.69
C LEU A 85 15.05 -22.06 21.61
N THR A 86 15.85 -21.06 21.99
CA THR A 86 16.56 -20.16 21.05
C THR A 86 17.93 -20.67 20.62
N SER A 87 18.32 -21.89 21.00
CA SER A 87 19.59 -22.50 20.57
C SER A 87 19.53 -22.98 19.11
N GLU A 88 20.71 -23.11 18.50
CA GLU A 88 20.84 -23.68 17.15
C GLU A 88 20.23 -25.10 17.07
N LYS A 89 20.48 -25.95 18.09
CA LYS A 89 19.94 -27.31 18.16
C LYS A 89 18.41 -27.34 18.15
N SER A 90 17.78 -26.53 19.00
CA SER A 90 16.31 -26.42 19.04
C SER A 90 15.74 -25.88 17.74
N SER A 91 16.43 -24.90 17.13
CA SER A 91 16.03 -24.32 15.84
C SER A 91 16.07 -25.37 14.72
N PHE A 92 17.13 -26.18 14.67
CA PHE A 92 17.27 -27.29 13.72
C PHE A 92 16.18 -28.36 13.91
N VAL A 93 15.89 -28.76 15.15
CA VAL A 93 14.87 -29.78 15.46
C VAL A 93 13.47 -29.27 15.09
N LEU A 94 13.12 -28.03 15.43
CA LEU A 94 11.83 -27.43 15.05
C LEU A 94 11.68 -27.29 13.53
N LEU A 95 12.73 -26.85 12.81
CA LEU A 95 12.71 -26.76 11.35
C LEU A 95 12.66 -28.14 10.69
N SER A 96 13.27 -29.17 11.29
CA SER A 96 13.20 -30.56 10.79
C SER A 96 11.81 -31.15 11.01
N LEU A 97 11.18 -30.93 12.17
CA LEU A 97 9.80 -31.36 12.46
C LEU A 97 8.75 -30.60 11.62
N ALA A 98 9.10 -29.43 11.07
CA ALA A 98 8.31 -28.70 10.08
C ALA A 98 8.64 -29.10 8.62
N GLU A 99 9.56 -30.04 8.39
CA GLU A 99 10.11 -30.44 7.08
C GLU A 99 10.59 -29.24 6.23
N LEU A 100 11.31 -28.30 6.88
CA LEU A 100 11.89 -27.08 6.28
C LEU A 100 13.43 -27.09 6.21
N VAL A 101 14.07 -28.26 6.35
CA VAL A 101 15.53 -28.42 6.23
C VAL A 101 15.88 -29.16 4.94
N LEU A 102 16.47 -28.45 3.99
CA LEU A 102 16.98 -29.01 2.74
C LEU A 102 18.13 -30.01 3.01
N GLU A 103 18.18 -31.09 2.24
CA GLU A 103 18.98 -32.27 2.60
C GLU A 103 20.50 -32.01 2.62
N GLY A 104 20.99 -31.13 1.75
CA GLY A 104 22.38 -30.67 1.78
C GLY A 104 22.80 -29.95 3.09
N SER A 105 21.84 -29.47 3.88
CA SER A 105 22.08 -28.86 5.20
C SER A 105 22.05 -29.88 6.35
N LYS A 106 21.63 -31.13 6.12
CA LYS A 106 21.59 -32.19 7.14
C LYS A 106 23.00 -32.76 7.43
N ALA A 107 23.94 -32.61 6.49
CA ALA A 107 25.21 -33.35 6.46
C ALA A 107 26.31 -32.90 7.44
N THR A 108 26.16 -31.77 8.16
CA THR A 108 27.27 -31.19 8.96
C THR A 108 27.46 -31.79 10.35
N ASN A 109 26.65 -32.76 10.78
CA ASN A 109 26.68 -33.33 12.15
C ASN A 109 26.76 -34.88 12.22
N SER A 110 26.97 -35.58 11.10
CA SER A 110 27.05 -37.04 11.04
C SER A 110 28.46 -37.53 10.64
N CYS A 111 29.29 -37.91 11.60
CA CYS A 111 30.60 -38.49 11.35
C CYS A 111 30.51 -39.98 10.95
N SER A 112 30.58 -40.29 9.66
CA SER A 112 30.91 -41.62 9.16
C SER A 112 31.52 -41.55 7.75
N ASN A 113 32.77 -41.99 7.60
CA ASN A 113 33.44 -42.04 6.30
C ASN A 113 32.90 -43.20 5.45
N ALA A 114 32.42 -42.91 4.25
CA ALA A 114 32.34 -43.86 3.15
C ALA A 114 32.57 -43.11 1.83
N VAL A 115 33.42 -43.67 0.97
CA VAL A 115 33.73 -43.14 -0.36
C VAL A 115 33.36 -44.22 -1.35
N ASP A 116 32.46 -43.96 -2.31
CA ASP A 116 32.82 -44.00 -3.74
C ASP A 116 31.74 -43.44 -4.68
N GLN A 117 32.09 -43.39 -5.97
CA GLN A 117 31.53 -42.51 -7.01
C GLN A 117 30.34 -43.09 -7.81
N LYS A 118 29.68 -42.17 -8.56
CA LYS A 118 28.70 -42.36 -9.66
C LYS A 118 27.26 -42.62 -9.17
N THR A 119 26.20 -42.19 -9.88
CA THR A 119 26.13 -41.71 -11.29
C THR A 119 25.19 -40.51 -11.43
N THR A 120 25.39 -39.67 -12.45
CA THR A 120 24.46 -38.60 -12.83
C THR A 120 23.14 -39.16 -13.40
N ASN A 121 22.03 -39.07 -12.64
CA ASN A 121 20.66 -38.92 -13.16
C ASN A 121 19.58 -38.64 -12.08
N GLU A 122 19.91 -38.68 -10.79
CA GLU A 122 18.96 -38.56 -9.68
C GLU A 122 18.69 -37.09 -9.27
N LYS A 123 17.75 -36.41 -9.94
CA LYS A 123 17.28 -35.07 -9.51
C LYS A 123 15.77 -34.87 -9.46
N GLN A 124 14.97 -35.85 -9.89
CA GLN A 124 13.51 -35.71 -9.95
C GLN A 124 12.77 -36.45 -8.82
N GLU A 125 13.30 -37.58 -8.34
CA GLU A 125 12.53 -38.53 -7.53
C GLU A 125 12.47 -38.17 -6.03
N ASN A 126 13.58 -37.72 -5.42
CA ASN A 126 13.68 -37.47 -3.95
C ASN A 126 12.80 -36.31 -3.40
N VAL A 127 12.06 -35.59 -4.25
CA VAL A 127 11.35 -34.34 -3.84
C VAL A 127 9.84 -34.56 -3.60
N ASP A 128 9.28 -35.72 -3.94
CA ASP A 128 7.87 -36.04 -3.64
C ASP A 128 7.73 -36.79 -2.29
N ASP A 129 8.65 -37.70 -1.95
CA ASP A 129 8.79 -38.32 -0.63
C ASP A 129 8.71 -37.31 0.52
N ASN A 130 9.36 -36.15 0.37
CA ASN A 130 9.38 -35.11 1.40
C ASN A 130 8.00 -34.45 1.60
N LEU A 131 7.16 -34.41 0.57
CA LEU A 131 5.83 -33.82 0.63
C LEU A 131 4.78 -34.85 1.08
N GLU A 132 4.97 -36.15 0.79
CA GLU A 132 4.19 -37.22 1.42
C GLU A 132 4.41 -37.26 2.94
N ARG A 133 5.65 -37.07 3.42
CA ARG A 133 5.93 -36.92 4.87
C ARG A 133 5.20 -35.74 5.50
N VAL A 134 5.17 -34.57 4.85
CA VAL A 134 4.42 -33.40 5.33
C VAL A 134 2.91 -33.69 5.46
N ILE A 135 2.35 -34.50 4.56
CA ILE A 135 0.93 -34.90 4.61
C ILE A 135 0.70 -35.89 5.77
N ALA A 136 1.54 -36.93 5.85
CA ALA A 136 1.45 -37.98 6.88
C ALA A 136 1.65 -37.45 8.31
N PHE A 137 2.49 -36.42 8.49
CA PHE A 137 2.83 -35.83 9.78
C PHE A 137 2.26 -34.41 9.98
N SER A 138 1.19 -34.06 9.25
CA SER A 138 0.64 -32.70 9.20
C SER A 138 0.33 -32.10 10.59
N ASP A 139 -0.23 -32.87 11.54
CA ASP A 139 -0.43 -32.47 12.95
C ASP A 139 0.86 -31.95 13.61
N VAL A 140 1.98 -32.64 13.37
CA VAL A 140 3.31 -32.33 13.93
C VAL A 140 3.91 -31.11 13.22
N VAL A 141 3.81 -31.05 11.89
CA VAL A 141 4.26 -29.90 11.08
C VAL A 141 3.53 -28.63 11.49
N ILE A 142 2.22 -28.69 11.69
CA ILE A 142 1.39 -27.55 12.09
C ILE A 142 1.80 -27.00 13.46
N GLU A 143 2.00 -27.87 14.47
CA GLU A 143 2.44 -27.41 15.80
C GLU A 143 3.90 -26.95 15.82
N ALA A 144 4.78 -27.54 14.99
CA ALA A 144 6.14 -27.06 14.79
C ALA A 144 6.16 -25.64 14.17
N LEU A 145 5.40 -25.40 13.10
CA LEU A 145 5.27 -24.08 12.48
C LEU A 145 4.67 -23.04 13.43
N LYS A 146 3.64 -23.39 14.22
CA LYS A 146 3.08 -22.52 15.26
C LYS A 146 4.12 -22.15 16.33
N CYS A 147 4.93 -23.11 16.79
CA CYS A 147 6.01 -22.83 17.73
C CYS A 147 7.11 -21.95 17.11
N LEU A 148 7.52 -22.24 15.86
CA LEU A 148 8.48 -21.43 15.11
C LEU A 148 8.03 -19.98 14.94
N CYS A 149 6.75 -19.74 14.63
CA CYS A 149 6.19 -18.39 14.52
C CYS A 149 6.41 -17.55 15.80
N ASN A 150 6.12 -18.11 16.97
CA ASN A 150 6.35 -17.44 18.26
C ASN A 150 7.83 -17.15 18.48
N VAL A 151 8.70 -18.15 18.28
CA VAL A 151 10.12 -18.05 18.61
C VAL A 151 10.86 -17.09 17.66
N VAL A 152 10.51 -17.05 16.36
CA VAL A 152 11.06 -16.09 15.38
C VAL A 152 10.61 -14.65 15.67
N TYR A 153 9.36 -14.48 16.12
CA TYR A 153 8.85 -13.16 16.52
C TYR A 153 9.63 -12.60 17.71
N HIS A 154 9.89 -13.42 18.74
CA HIS A 154 10.60 -12.99 19.94
C HIS A 154 12.14 -12.97 19.82
N SER A 155 12.76 -13.85 19.03
CA SER A 155 14.22 -14.04 19.02
C SER A 155 14.89 -13.72 17.68
N PRO A 156 15.74 -12.68 17.61
CA PRO A 156 16.56 -12.42 16.41
C PRO A 156 17.63 -13.50 16.18
N VAL A 157 18.06 -14.22 17.23
CA VAL A 157 19.04 -15.31 17.10
C VAL A 157 18.45 -16.46 16.28
N VAL A 158 17.17 -16.80 16.51
CA VAL A 158 16.50 -17.85 15.74
C VAL A 158 16.21 -17.43 14.30
N ARG A 159 15.97 -16.13 14.04
CA ARG A 159 15.92 -15.60 12.66
C ARG A 159 17.24 -15.86 11.91
N GLN A 160 18.39 -15.69 12.54
CA GLN A 160 19.69 -16.01 11.93
C GLN A 160 19.86 -17.53 11.69
N HIS A 161 19.35 -18.40 12.57
CA HIS A 161 19.31 -19.84 12.31
C HIS A 161 18.39 -20.22 11.13
N CYS A 162 17.24 -19.54 10.97
CA CYS A 162 16.33 -19.74 9.85
C CYS A 162 17.00 -19.46 8.49
N PHE A 163 17.84 -18.43 8.40
CA PHE A 163 18.67 -18.16 7.20
C PHE A 163 19.78 -19.20 7.03
N LYS A 164 20.49 -19.57 8.12
CA LYS A 164 21.54 -20.61 8.10
C LYS A 164 21.05 -21.94 7.51
N TYR A 165 19.80 -22.30 7.75
CA TYR A 165 19.18 -23.54 7.25
C TYR A 165 18.37 -23.39 5.96
N ARG A 166 18.40 -22.21 5.29
CA ARG A 166 17.70 -21.94 4.01
C ARG A 166 16.20 -22.27 4.05
N CYS A 167 15.55 -22.01 5.18
CA CYS A 167 14.15 -22.41 5.36
C CYS A 167 13.18 -21.65 4.44
N ILE A 168 13.54 -20.45 3.98
CA ILE A 168 12.71 -19.66 3.03
C ILE A 168 12.65 -20.36 1.67
N GLU A 169 13.78 -20.86 1.15
CA GLU A 169 13.82 -21.67 -0.06
C GLU A 169 12.97 -22.93 0.06
N ALA A 170 13.03 -23.62 1.21
CA ALA A 170 12.18 -24.79 1.49
C ALA A 170 10.68 -24.43 1.51
N ILE A 171 10.29 -23.28 2.10
CA ILE A 171 8.91 -22.78 2.07
C ILE A 171 8.49 -22.48 0.62
N ILE A 172 9.27 -21.72 -0.15
CA ILE A 172 8.91 -21.37 -1.54
C ILE A 172 8.82 -22.62 -2.43
N ALA A 173 9.70 -23.61 -2.25
CA ALA A 173 9.60 -24.91 -2.93
C ALA A 173 8.32 -25.67 -2.54
N ARG A 174 7.89 -25.62 -1.27
CA ARG A 174 6.64 -26.20 -0.79
C ARG A 174 5.40 -25.46 -1.33
N VAL A 175 5.41 -24.13 -1.33
CA VAL A 175 4.35 -23.26 -1.90
C VAL A 175 4.11 -23.60 -3.37
N LYS A 176 5.19 -23.80 -4.14
CA LYS A 176 5.11 -24.12 -5.57
C LYS A 176 4.32 -25.41 -5.86
N LYS A 177 4.33 -26.40 -4.95
CA LYS A 177 3.61 -27.68 -5.09
C LYS A 177 2.19 -27.69 -4.49
N TRP A 178 1.71 -26.60 -3.87
CA TRP A 178 0.41 -26.60 -3.15
C TRP A 178 -0.83 -26.90 -3.99
N PHE A 179 -0.77 -26.66 -5.29
CA PHE A 179 -1.91 -26.79 -6.20
C PHE A 179 -1.89 -28.10 -6.99
N ASP A 180 -0.72 -28.75 -7.07
CA ASP A 180 -0.57 -30.10 -7.62
C ASP A 180 -1.18 -31.16 -6.67
N ILE A 181 -1.21 -30.87 -5.36
CA ILE A 181 -1.64 -31.83 -4.33
C ILE A 181 -2.84 -31.30 -3.52
N ALA A 182 -4.04 -31.75 -3.92
CA ALA A 182 -5.30 -31.47 -3.23
C ALA A 182 -5.41 -32.07 -1.80
N ARG A 183 -4.50 -32.98 -1.40
CA ARG A 183 -4.49 -33.64 -0.08
C ARG A 183 -3.77 -32.84 1.02
N LEU A 184 -3.03 -31.79 0.68
CA LEU A 184 -2.24 -31.03 1.66
C LEU A 184 -3.16 -30.19 2.56
N ASN A 185 -3.11 -30.44 3.88
CA ASN A 185 -3.90 -29.74 4.89
C ASN A 185 -3.73 -28.21 4.79
N ILE A 186 -4.86 -27.49 4.82
CA ILE A 186 -4.92 -26.05 4.62
C ILE A 186 -4.24 -25.26 5.74
N ASP A 187 -4.20 -25.81 6.97
CA ASP A 187 -3.45 -25.23 8.08
C ASP A 187 -1.94 -25.20 7.80
N VAL A 188 -1.36 -26.22 7.12
CA VAL A 188 0.05 -26.20 6.72
C VAL A 188 0.31 -25.03 5.77
N LYS A 189 -0.56 -24.86 4.76
CA LYS A 189 -0.48 -23.74 3.81
C LYS A 189 -0.61 -22.38 4.51
N TYR A 190 -1.50 -22.26 5.50
CA TYR A 190 -1.66 -21.04 6.29
C TYR A 190 -0.43 -20.73 7.16
N PHE A 191 0.08 -21.72 7.91
CA PHE A 191 1.23 -21.49 8.79
C PHE A 191 2.56 -21.34 8.03
N ASP A 192 2.70 -21.92 6.84
CA ASP A 192 3.80 -21.60 5.91
C ASP A 192 3.80 -20.12 5.52
N LEU A 193 2.65 -19.59 5.05
CA LEU A 193 2.51 -18.16 4.73
C LEU A 193 2.72 -17.28 5.97
N ARG A 194 2.19 -17.69 7.12
CA ARG A 194 2.29 -16.93 8.36
C ARG A 194 3.74 -16.80 8.84
N PHE A 195 4.51 -17.89 8.73
CA PHE A 195 5.92 -17.91 9.08
C PHE A 195 6.76 -17.09 8.10
N LEU A 196 6.46 -17.19 6.80
CA LEU A 196 7.09 -16.39 5.74
C LEU A 196 6.79 -14.88 5.86
N PHE A 197 5.55 -14.53 6.21
CA PHE A 197 5.14 -13.17 6.55
C PHE A 197 5.95 -12.61 7.73
N LEU A 198 6.08 -13.38 8.82
CA LEU A 198 6.82 -12.94 10.00
C LEU A 198 8.31 -12.72 9.69
N LEU A 199 8.95 -13.63 8.93
CA LEU A 199 10.33 -13.46 8.49
C LEU A 199 10.50 -12.21 7.60
N THR A 200 9.66 -12.04 6.58
CA THR A 200 9.73 -10.90 5.64
C THR A 200 9.35 -9.56 6.25
N ALA A 201 8.55 -9.54 7.32
CA ALA A 201 8.26 -8.32 8.09
C ALA A 201 9.45 -7.92 8.98
N LEU A 202 10.04 -8.89 9.69
CA LEU A 202 11.07 -8.64 10.71
C LEU A 202 12.49 -8.45 10.16
N GLU A 203 12.80 -8.96 8.97
CA GLU A 203 14.16 -9.00 8.42
C GLU A 203 14.21 -8.57 6.95
N ASN A 204 15.17 -7.69 6.61
CA ASN A 204 15.39 -7.32 5.21
C ASN A 204 15.99 -8.47 4.38
N THR A 205 16.87 -9.26 5.00
CA THR A 205 17.49 -10.46 4.40
C THR A 205 16.44 -11.45 3.92
N ALA A 206 15.38 -11.67 4.71
CA ALA A 206 14.27 -12.54 4.34
C ALA A 206 13.57 -12.08 3.04
N ARG A 207 13.36 -10.77 2.88
CA ARG A 207 12.74 -10.23 1.66
C ARG A 207 13.60 -10.48 0.42
N VAL A 208 14.91 -10.28 0.54
CA VAL A 208 15.88 -10.54 -0.54
C VAL A 208 15.95 -12.03 -0.86
N GLU A 209 15.98 -12.91 0.15
CA GLU A 209 16.01 -14.38 -0.04
C GLU A 209 14.72 -14.90 -0.71
N VAL A 210 13.54 -14.35 -0.38
CA VAL A 210 12.28 -14.68 -1.07
C VAL A 210 12.36 -14.31 -2.55
N LEU A 211 12.88 -13.12 -2.89
CA LEU A 211 13.00 -12.68 -4.28
C LEU A 211 14.03 -13.50 -5.06
N ALA A 212 15.19 -13.80 -4.48
CA ALA A 212 16.22 -14.65 -5.08
C ALA A 212 15.73 -16.08 -5.39
N ASN A 213 14.76 -16.58 -4.63
CA ASN A 213 14.12 -17.89 -4.86
C ASN A 213 12.87 -17.82 -5.78
N ASN A 214 12.69 -16.74 -6.55
CA ASN A 214 11.50 -16.50 -7.40
C ASN A 214 10.17 -16.46 -6.61
N GLY A 215 10.21 -16.15 -5.32
CA GLY A 215 9.03 -16.20 -4.44
C GLY A 215 7.92 -15.23 -4.83
N PHE A 216 8.22 -14.09 -5.46
CA PHE A 216 7.22 -13.17 -5.99
C PHE A 216 6.38 -13.79 -7.12
N CYS A 217 7.04 -14.50 -8.05
CA CYS A 217 6.40 -15.29 -9.11
C CYS A 217 5.53 -16.40 -8.50
N VAL A 218 6.11 -17.21 -7.60
CA VAL A 218 5.41 -18.34 -6.95
C VAL A 218 4.20 -17.88 -6.14
N LEU A 219 4.32 -16.82 -5.34
CA LEU A 219 3.20 -16.25 -4.57
C LEU A 219 2.13 -15.64 -5.49
N THR A 220 2.51 -15.00 -6.59
CA THR A 220 1.54 -14.48 -7.58
C THR A 220 0.71 -15.60 -8.21
N HIS A 221 1.33 -16.72 -8.60
CA HIS A 221 0.61 -17.88 -9.14
C HIS A 221 -0.21 -18.62 -8.07
N ALA A 222 0.23 -18.63 -6.81
CA ALA A 222 -0.53 -19.19 -5.69
C ALA A 222 -1.79 -18.36 -5.38
N LEU A 223 -1.66 -17.03 -5.37
CA LEU A 223 -2.75 -16.09 -5.15
C LEU A 223 -3.78 -16.14 -6.29
N ASP A 224 -3.32 -16.18 -7.55
CA ASP A 224 -4.17 -16.37 -8.73
C ASP A 224 -4.90 -17.74 -8.73
N SER A 225 -4.41 -18.70 -7.96
CA SER A 225 -5.02 -20.03 -7.83
C SER A 225 -5.91 -20.18 -6.58
N CYS A 226 -5.79 -19.30 -5.58
CA CYS A 226 -6.70 -19.23 -4.44
C CYS A 226 -7.92 -18.32 -4.69
N ILE A 227 -7.80 -17.32 -5.57
CA ILE A 227 -8.88 -16.36 -5.82
C ILE A 227 -9.76 -16.84 -6.99
N PRO A 228 -11.08 -17.00 -6.82
CA PRO A 228 -11.98 -17.48 -7.87
C PRO A 228 -12.01 -16.53 -9.08
N GLY A 229 -12.38 -17.05 -10.26
CA GLY A 229 -12.44 -16.28 -11.51
C GLY A 229 -11.16 -16.28 -12.37
N LYS A 230 -10.31 -17.31 -12.22
CA LYS A 230 -9.01 -17.42 -12.91
C LYS A 230 -9.11 -17.34 -14.45
N GLU A 231 -10.07 -18.04 -15.06
CA GLU A 231 -10.27 -17.99 -16.52
C GLU A 231 -10.71 -16.59 -16.99
N GLN A 232 -11.52 -15.87 -16.21
CA GLN A 232 -11.93 -14.50 -16.54
C GLN A 232 -10.74 -13.53 -16.46
N ARG A 233 -9.84 -13.69 -15.47
CA ARG A 233 -8.58 -12.94 -15.41
C ARG A 233 -7.67 -13.26 -16.59
N LYS A 234 -7.55 -14.53 -16.98
CA LYS A 234 -6.79 -14.96 -18.16
C LYS A 234 -7.31 -14.30 -19.43
N ILE A 235 -8.62 -14.30 -19.66
CA ILE A 235 -9.25 -13.60 -20.80
C ILE A 235 -8.95 -12.08 -20.74
N CYS A 236 -8.98 -11.45 -19.58
CA CYS A 236 -8.65 -10.03 -19.43
C CYS A 236 -7.17 -9.72 -19.73
N HIS A 237 -6.26 -10.62 -19.35
CA HIS A 237 -4.83 -10.53 -19.60
C HIS A 237 -4.52 -10.69 -21.10
N GLU A 238 -5.07 -11.74 -21.73
CA GLU A 238 -4.92 -12.02 -23.16
C GLU A 238 -5.49 -10.88 -24.05
N THR A 239 -6.63 -10.30 -23.66
CA THR A 239 -7.26 -9.18 -24.39
C THR A 239 -6.68 -7.80 -24.05
N LYS A 240 -5.73 -7.73 -23.10
CA LYS A 240 -5.23 -6.48 -22.48
C LYS A 240 -6.37 -5.51 -22.14
N VAL A 241 -7.39 -6.05 -21.46
CA VAL A 241 -8.61 -5.38 -20.96
C VAL A 241 -9.48 -4.64 -21.98
N ARG A 242 -9.35 -5.02 -23.27
CA ARG A 242 -10.13 -4.41 -24.35
C ARG A 242 -11.58 -4.90 -24.43
N ASP A 243 -11.81 -6.15 -24.04
CA ASP A 243 -13.09 -6.85 -24.16
C ASP A 243 -13.79 -7.08 -22.81
N GLY A 244 -14.12 -5.99 -22.10
CA GLY A 244 -15.01 -6.06 -20.94
C GLY A 244 -14.42 -6.65 -19.66
N CYS A 245 -15.31 -7.16 -18.81
CA CYS A 245 -15.02 -7.88 -17.56
C CYS A 245 -14.57 -9.35 -17.74
N GLY A 246 -14.18 -9.79 -18.94
CA GLY A 246 -13.59 -11.12 -19.18
C GLY A 246 -14.50 -12.34 -18.95
N GLN A 247 -15.77 -12.15 -18.58
CA GLN A 247 -16.77 -13.23 -18.43
C GLN A 247 -17.02 -13.99 -19.75
N LEU A 248 -16.79 -13.33 -20.88
CA LEU A 248 -17.06 -13.80 -22.22
C LEU A 248 -15.90 -13.37 -23.13
N THR A 249 -15.60 -14.15 -24.15
CA THR A 249 -14.61 -13.80 -25.18
C THR A 249 -15.16 -12.73 -26.13
N GLY A 250 -14.28 -11.94 -26.76
CA GLY A 250 -14.65 -10.81 -27.63
C GLY A 250 -15.71 -11.17 -28.69
N ALA A 251 -15.58 -12.33 -29.34
CA ALA A 251 -16.57 -12.81 -30.32
C ALA A 251 -17.98 -13.02 -29.74
N ARG A 252 -18.09 -13.49 -28.48
CA ARG A 252 -19.39 -13.61 -27.79
C ARG A 252 -19.91 -12.25 -27.33
N LEU A 253 -19.02 -11.35 -26.89
CA LEU A 253 -19.36 -9.98 -26.49
C LEU A 253 -19.79 -9.07 -27.66
N GLN A 254 -19.42 -9.42 -28.88
CA GLN A 254 -19.87 -8.76 -30.12
C GLN A 254 -21.24 -9.29 -30.60
N ALA A 255 -21.62 -10.50 -30.21
CA ALA A 255 -22.90 -11.11 -30.55
C ALA A 255 -24.06 -10.72 -29.60
N LEU A 256 -23.75 -10.12 -28.44
CA LEU A 256 -24.75 -9.61 -27.49
C LEU A 256 -25.41 -8.32 -27.98
N THR A 257 -26.68 -8.12 -27.62
CA THR A 257 -27.31 -6.81 -27.73
C THR A 257 -26.71 -5.80 -26.76
N VAL A 258 -26.90 -4.51 -27.05
CA VAL A 258 -26.43 -3.39 -26.19
C VAL A 258 -26.99 -3.49 -24.77
N VAL A 259 -28.22 -4.01 -24.59
CA VAL A 259 -28.87 -4.14 -23.28
C VAL A 259 -28.30 -5.30 -22.47
N GLU A 260 -28.10 -6.47 -23.10
CA GLU A 260 -27.47 -7.62 -22.44
C GLU A 260 -26.04 -7.29 -22.02
N ARG A 261 -25.26 -6.65 -22.90
CA ARG A 261 -23.90 -6.24 -22.56
C ARG A 261 -23.88 -5.15 -21.48
N ALA A 262 -24.77 -4.15 -21.52
CA ALA A 262 -24.89 -3.17 -20.44
C ALA A 262 -25.21 -3.84 -19.09
N THR A 263 -26.08 -4.85 -19.07
CA THR A 263 -26.43 -5.60 -17.84
C THR A 263 -25.22 -6.33 -17.26
N ILE A 264 -24.41 -7.00 -18.10
CA ILE A 264 -23.20 -7.73 -17.71
C ILE A 264 -22.10 -6.79 -17.17
N GLU A 265 -21.99 -5.58 -17.72
CA GLU A 265 -20.96 -4.60 -17.35
C GLU A 265 -21.42 -3.71 -16.16
N GLU A 266 -22.73 -3.57 -15.89
CA GLU A 266 -23.31 -2.96 -14.67
C GLU A 266 -23.28 -3.92 -13.48
N CYS A 267 -23.56 -5.21 -13.69
CA CYS A 267 -23.68 -6.23 -12.67
C CYS A 267 -22.95 -7.53 -13.09
N PRO A 268 -21.62 -7.58 -12.92
CA PRO A 268 -20.84 -8.76 -13.31
C PRO A 268 -21.14 -10.01 -12.47
N ILE A 269 -20.82 -11.19 -13.00
CA ILE A 269 -20.85 -12.45 -12.23
C ILE A 269 -19.95 -12.32 -11.00
N THR A 270 -20.50 -12.64 -9.82
CA THR A 270 -19.80 -12.58 -8.54
C THR A 270 -19.68 -13.95 -7.87
N TYR A 271 -18.48 -14.23 -7.36
CA TYR A 271 -18.11 -15.43 -6.63
C TYR A 271 -18.16 -15.19 -5.12
N THR A 272 -18.29 -16.28 -4.37
CA THR A 272 -18.13 -16.33 -2.91
C THR A 272 -16.83 -17.06 -2.58
N MET A 273 -15.99 -16.47 -1.73
CA MET A 273 -14.84 -17.18 -1.14
C MET A 273 -15.26 -17.89 0.16
N THR A 274 -14.62 -19.02 0.44
CA THR A 274 -14.61 -19.67 1.76
C THR A 274 -13.72 -18.88 2.73
N GLN A 275 -13.90 -19.11 4.04
CA GLN A 275 -13.05 -18.45 5.05
C GLN A 275 -11.56 -18.75 4.83
N ASP A 276 -11.21 -19.98 4.44
CA ASP A 276 -9.81 -20.39 4.34
C ASP A 276 -9.13 -19.87 3.07
N GLU A 277 -9.86 -19.69 1.96
CA GLU A 277 -9.37 -18.93 0.81
C GLU A 277 -9.09 -17.46 1.18
N ILE A 278 -9.92 -16.85 2.04
CA ILE A 278 -9.70 -15.48 2.56
C ILE A 278 -8.46 -15.46 3.46
N ARG A 279 -8.30 -16.43 4.38
CA ARG A 279 -7.13 -16.57 5.26
C ARG A 279 -5.82 -16.63 4.48
N LEU A 280 -5.76 -17.55 3.51
CA LEU A 280 -4.58 -17.75 2.67
C LEU A 280 -4.30 -16.50 1.84
N SER A 281 -5.31 -15.94 1.17
CA SER A 281 -5.15 -14.74 0.36
C SER A 281 -4.66 -13.56 1.21
N ALA A 282 -5.13 -13.41 2.45
CA ALA A 282 -4.67 -12.36 3.36
C ALA A 282 -3.17 -12.50 3.74
N GLU A 283 -2.69 -13.68 4.14
CA GLU A 283 -1.26 -13.86 4.44
C GLU A 283 -0.38 -13.81 3.17
N MET A 284 -0.88 -14.27 2.01
CA MET A 284 -0.21 -14.06 0.71
C MET A 284 -0.04 -12.57 0.41
N LEU A 285 -1.11 -11.79 0.43
CA LEU A 285 -1.08 -10.35 0.14
C LEU A 285 -0.19 -9.60 1.15
N LYS A 286 -0.23 -9.96 2.44
CA LYS A 286 0.68 -9.39 3.45
C LYS A 286 2.15 -9.71 3.18
N THR A 287 2.47 -10.95 2.79
CA THR A 287 3.84 -11.35 2.43
C THR A 287 4.31 -10.66 1.15
N MET A 288 3.44 -10.57 0.14
CA MET A 288 3.71 -9.89 -1.12
C MET A 288 3.92 -8.38 -0.91
N PHE A 289 3.12 -7.72 -0.06
CA PHE A 289 3.34 -6.33 0.34
C PHE A 289 4.73 -6.13 0.96
N ASN A 290 5.16 -6.99 1.89
CA ASN A 290 6.50 -6.90 2.48
C ASN A 290 7.61 -6.96 1.40
N ILE A 291 7.55 -7.93 0.48
CA ILE A 291 8.61 -8.11 -0.53
C ILE A 291 8.56 -7.08 -1.67
N THR A 292 7.40 -6.44 -1.94
CA THR A 292 7.31 -5.41 -2.99
C THR A 292 8.23 -4.21 -2.77
N ILE A 293 8.61 -3.93 -1.51
CA ILE A 293 9.55 -2.88 -1.12
C ILE A 293 10.96 -3.12 -1.70
N ASN A 294 11.33 -4.39 -1.93
CA ASN A 294 12.66 -4.80 -2.38
C ASN A 294 12.68 -5.32 -3.83
N LEU A 295 11.62 -5.10 -4.62
CA LEU A 295 11.58 -5.56 -6.02
C LEU A 295 12.70 -4.90 -6.85
N PRO A 296 13.28 -5.62 -7.83
CA PRO A 296 14.18 -5.03 -8.81
C PRO A 296 13.41 -4.05 -9.72
N ASP A 297 14.15 -3.26 -10.50
CA ASP A 297 13.60 -2.19 -11.35
C ASP A 297 12.35 -2.63 -12.13
N ALA A 298 11.31 -1.79 -12.07
CA ALA A 298 9.96 -2.11 -12.55
C ALA A 298 9.83 -2.33 -14.07
N ASP A 299 10.89 -2.01 -14.81
CA ASP A 299 11.02 -2.20 -16.26
C ASP A 299 11.59 -3.59 -16.62
N SER A 300 12.00 -4.39 -15.64
CA SER A 300 12.34 -5.81 -15.85
C SER A 300 11.08 -6.59 -16.27
N THR A 301 11.12 -7.22 -17.45
CA THR A 301 9.94 -7.78 -18.14
C THR A 301 9.11 -8.73 -17.30
N ASP A 302 9.79 -9.61 -16.57
CA ASP A 302 9.17 -10.71 -15.84
C ASP A 302 8.51 -10.18 -14.56
N THR A 303 9.18 -9.23 -13.87
CA THR A 303 8.63 -8.47 -12.74
C THR A 303 7.40 -7.67 -13.19
N HIS A 304 7.47 -7.04 -14.36
CA HIS A 304 6.38 -6.27 -14.93
C HIS A 304 5.15 -7.14 -15.23
N GLU A 305 5.32 -8.31 -15.85
CA GLU A 305 4.21 -9.25 -16.10
C GLU A 305 3.56 -9.72 -14.78
N HIS A 306 4.37 -10.02 -13.76
CA HIS A 306 3.84 -10.38 -12.43
C HIS A 306 3.09 -9.20 -11.77
N CYS A 307 3.56 -7.96 -11.93
CA CYS A 307 2.82 -6.77 -11.48
C CYS A 307 1.51 -6.55 -12.24
N GLU A 308 1.48 -6.70 -13.57
CA GLU A 308 0.23 -6.68 -14.35
C GLU A 308 -0.74 -7.77 -13.85
N ARG A 309 -0.25 -9.00 -13.61
CA ARG A 309 -1.04 -10.13 -13.08
C ARG A 309 -1.61 -9.85 -11.70
N ILE A 310 -0.86 -9.20 -10.80
CA ILE A 310 -1.35 -8.76 -9.49
C ILE A 310 -2.49 -7.72 -9.64
N VAL A 311 -2.36 -6.76 -10.55
CA VAL A 311 -3.43 -5.78 -10.81
C VAL A 311 -4.70 -6.47 -11.36
N PHE A 312 -4.56 -7.50 -12.21
CA PHE A 312 -5.69 -8.33 -12.65
C PHE A 312 -6.35 -9.11 -11.51
N ILE A 313 -5.57 -9.62 -10.54
CA ILE A 313 -6.09 -10.25 -9.33
C ILE A 313 -6.90 -9.23 -8.51
N VAL A 314 -6.34 -8.07 -8.20
CA VAL A 314 -7.03 -7.04 -7.39
C VAL A 314 -8.28 -6.50 -8.09
N ARG A 315 -8.24 -6.30 -9.41
CA ARG A 315 -9.45 -6.00 -10.22
C ARG A 315 -10.51 -7.08 -10.04
N SER A 316 -10.12 -8.36 -10.11
CA SER A 316 -11.05 -9.48 -9.90
C SER A 316 -11.61 -9.50 -8.47
N MET A 317 -10.85 -9.07 -7.47
CA MET A 317 -11.33 -8.98 -6.09
C MET A 317 -12.43 -7.93 -5.92
N PHE A 318 -12.28 -6.75 -6.51
CA PHE A 318 -13.29 -5.69 -6.41
C PHE A 318 -14.47 -5.83 -7.40
N ALA A 319 -14.26 -6.43 -8.58
CA ALA A 319 -15.31 -6.58 -9.60
C ALA A 319 -16.08 -7.91 -9.52
N HIS A 320 -15.45 -8.99 -9.03
CA HIS A 320 -16.01 -10.35 -9.13
C HIS A 320 -16.12 -11.11 -7.80
N ILE A 321 -15.74 -10.55 -6.65
CA ILE A 321 -15.97 -11.18 -5.35
C ILE A 321 -17.07 -10.40 -4.64
N LYS A 322 -18.05 -11.11 -4.06
CA LYS A 322 -19.11 -10.44 -3.29
C LYS A 322 -18.50 -9.68 -2.11
N PRO A 323 -19.02 -8.49 -1.73
CA PRO A 323 -18.60 -7.79 -0.52
C PRO A 323 -18.65 -8.74 0.67
N LEU A 324 -17.48 -9.03 1.22
CA LEU A 324 -17.34 -9.85 2.41
C LEU A 324 -17.81 -9.02 3.61
N PRO A 325 -18.48 -9.63 4.61
CA PRO A 325 -18.69 -8.99 5.91
C PRO A 325 -17.38 -8.48 6.53
N ASP A 326 -17.46 -7.63 7.55
CA ASP A 326 -16.31 -7.18 8.35
C ASP A 326 -15.67 -8.35 9.12
N HIS A 327 -14.87 -9.14 8.41
CA HIS A 327 -14.05 -10.23 8.92
C HIS A 327 -12.68 -9.69 9.35
N PRO A 328 -12.05 -10.28 10.39
CA PRO A 328 -10.80 -9.76 10.98
C PRO A 328 -9.59 -9.76 10.03
N GLU A 329 -9.70 -10.42 8.88
CA GLU A 329 -8.65 -10.56 7.86
C GLU A 329 -8.68 -9.44 6.79
N ASN A 330 -9.72 -8.59 6.80
CA ASN A 330 -9.97 -7.43 5.92
C ASN A 330 -9.23 -7.46 4.56
N LEU A 331 -9.62 -8.43 3.72
CA LEU A 331 -8.99 -8.72 2.44
C LEU A 331 -8.94 -7.50 1.48
N PRO A 332 -9.96 -6.62 1.40
CA PRO A 332 -9.88 -5.38 0.63
C PRO A 332 -8.75 -4.43 1.06
N ASN A 333 -8.46 -4.30 2.35
CA ASN A 333 -7.33 -3.48 2.82
C ASN A 333 -6.00 -4.04 2.29
N HIS A 334 -5.78 -5.35 2.40
CA HIS A 334 -4.55 -5.97 1.92
C HIS A 334 -4.38 -5.89 0.39
N ALA A 335 -5.49 -5.95 -0.37
CA ALA A 335 -5.46 -5.70 -1.81
C ALA A 335 -5.03 -4.25 -2.14
N ILE A 336 -5.59 -3.26 -1.45
CA ILE A 336 -5.25 -1.84 -1.62
C ILE A 336 -3.78 -1.55 -1.27
N ASN A 337 -3.27 -2.14 -0.18
CA ASN A 337 -1.88 -1.99 0.23
C ASN A 337 -0.90 -2.47 -0.85
N ILE A 338 -1.24 -3.52 -1.60
CA ILE A 338 -0.41 -3.93 -2.74
C ILE A 338 -0.53 -2.94 -3.90
N VAL A 339 -1.73 -2.44 -4.21
CA VAL A 339 -1.93 -1.45 -5.29
C VAL A 339 -1.13 -0.18 -5.07
N SER A 340 -0.94 0.30 -3.83
CA SER A 340 -0.06 1.45 -3.56
C SER A 340 1.42 1.21 -3.86
N ASN A 341 1.84 -0.06 -3.97
CA ASN A 341 3.21 -0.47 -4.27
C ASN A 341 3.35 -0.98 -5.72
N MET A 342 2.28 -1.01 -6.53
CA MET A 342 2.34 -1.44 -7.93
C MET A 342 2.78 -0.29 -8.86
N PRO A 343 3.64 -0.57 -9.86
CA PRO A 343 4.06 0.42 -10.85
C PRO A 343 2.88 1.11 -11.56
N CYS A 344 2.96 2.44 -11.69
CA CYS A 344 1.93 3.30 -12.31
C CYS A 344 1.44 2.79 -13.68
N ASN A 345 2.36 2.27 -14.49
CA ASN A 345 2.08 1.73 -15.82
C ASN A 345 1.22 0.46 -15.79
N CYS A 346 1.17 -0.31 -14.70
CA CYS A 346 0.27 -1.47 -14.54
C CYS A 346 -1.15 -1.07 -14.11
N LEU A 347 -1.31 0.05 -13.40
CA LEU A 347 -2.58 0.45 -12.75
C LEU A 347 -3.74 0.71 -13.73
N LYS A 348 -3.43 1.01 -15.00
CA LYS A 348 -4.40 1.08 -16.10
C LYS A 348 -5.28 -0.18 -16.21
N HIS A 349 -4.81 -1.35 -15.79
CA HIS A 349 -5.58 -2.60 -15.87
C HIS A 349 -6.71 -2.75 -14.85
N LEU A 350 -6.89 -1.76 -13.95
CA LEU A 350 -8.05 -1.68 -13.05
C LEU A 350 -9.34 -1.29 -13.79
N LEU A 351 -9.24 -0.57 -14.91
CA LEU A 351 -10.35 -0.21 -15.79
C LEU A 351 -10.40 -1.09 -17.06
N TRP A 352 -11.49 -1.01 -17.83
CA TRP A 352 -11.63 -1.75 -19.09
C TRP A 352 -12.50 -1.03 -20.11
N THR A 353 -12.27 -1.24 -21.41
CA THR A 353 -13.06 -0.56 -22.45
C THR A 353 -14.41 -1.23 -22.72
N MET A 354 -15.40 -0.41 -23.06
CA MET A 354 -16.73 -0.81 -23.49
C MET A 354 -17.11 -0.08 -24.80
N PRO A 355 -17.97 -0.67 -25.65
CA PRO A 355 -18.48 0.03 -26.84
C PRO A 355 -19.28 1.28 -26.46
N SER A 356 -19.13 2.37 -27.22
CA SER A 356 -19.80 3.65 -26.91
C SER A 356 -21.33 3.58 -26.91
N SER A 357 -21.93 2.57 -27.57
CA SER A 357 -23.36 2.26 -27.49
C SER A 357 -23.78 1.75 -26.10
N VAL A 358 -22.98 0.85 -25.51
CA VAL A 358 -23.15 0.36 -24.14
C VAL A 358 -22.92 1.50 -23.15
N CYS A 359 -21.89 2.32 -23.37
CA CYS A 359 -21.60 3.47 -22.52
C CYS A 359 -22.77 4.47 -22.47
N LYS A 360 -23.35 4.81 -23.63
CA LYS A 360 -24.54 5.67 -23.72
C LYS A 360 -25.76 5.08 -22.99
N LYS A 361 -25.97 3.76 -23.07
CA LYS A 361 -27.04 3.08 -22.33
C LYS A 361 -26.82 3.13 -20.81
N LEU A 362 -25.60 2.86 -20.35
CA LEU A 362 -25.24 2.95 -18.93
C LEU A 362 -25.37 4.38 -18.38
N ALA A 363 -24.98 5.40 -19.14
CA ALA A 363 -25.17 6.81 -18.77
C ALA A 363 -26.66 7.17 -18.63
N GLN A 364 -27.48 6.85 -19.63
CA GLN A 364 -28.93 7.08 -19.61
C GLN A 364 -29.61 6.36 -18.43
N ASP A 365 -29.18 5.13 -18.14
CA ASP A 365 -29.70 4.34 -17.03
C ASP A 365 -29.26 4.87 -15.67
N PHE A 366 -28.04 5.38 -15.54
CA PHE A 366 -27.58 6.06 -14.32
C PHE A 366 -28.39 7.33 -14.05
N GLU A 367 -28.66 8.12 -15.09
CA GLU A 367 -29.43 9.38 -15.00
C GLU A 367 -30.93 9.16 -14.69
N THR A 368 -31.49 8.00 -15.04
CA THR A 368 -32.92 7.69 -14.87
C THR A 368 -33.23 6.75 -13.71
N ARG A 369 -32.33 5.81 -13.36
CA ARG A 369 -32.59 4.76 -12.35
C ARG A 369 -32.02 5.06 -10.95
N ARG A 370 -31.04 5.96 -10.78
CA ARG A 370 -30.38 6.20 -9.47
C ARG A 370 -30.77 7.52 -8.82
N SER A 371 -31.20 7.45 -7.56
CA SER A 371 -31.47 8.60 -6.69
C SER A 371 -30.21 9.33 -6.21
N SER A 372 -29.08 8.63 -6.08
CA SER A 372 -27.77 9.20 -5.78
C SER A 372 -26.93 9.29 -7.07
N LYS A 373 -26.63 10.52 -7.51
CA LYS A 373 -25.82 10.80 -8.72
C LYS A 373 -24.30 10.67 -8.49
N ARG A 374 -23.87 9.90 -7.48
CA ARG A 374 -22.46 9.60 -7.17
C ARG A 374 -22.07 8.22 -7.70
N PHE A 375 -20.78 8.00 -7.87
CA PHE A 375 -20.17 6.70 -8.16
C PHE A 375 -20.68 6.07 -9.46
N ARG A 376 -20.37 6.74 -10.57
CA ARG A 376 -20.63 6.27 -11.94
C ARG A 376 -19.79 5.04 -12.25
N ILE A 377 -20.43 3.97 -12.72
CA ILE A 377 -19.75 2.76 -13.20
C ILE A 377 -19.08 2.99 -14.58
N GLN A 378 -19.55 3.98 -15.34
CA GLN A 378 -19.03 4.31 -16.67
C GLN A 378 -18.46 5.74 -16.71
N PHE A 379 -17.31 5.88 -17.37
CA PHE A 379 -16.67 7.17 -17.67
C PHE A 379 -16.01 7.11 -19.06
N GLU A 380 -16.23 8.11 -19.92
CA GLU A 380 -15.83 8.08 -21.35
C GLU A 380 -16.23 6.73 -22.02
N ASN A 381 -15.29 5.96 -22.57
CA ASN A 381 -15.53 4.62 -23.13
C ASN A 381 -15.10 3.47 -22.17
N TYR A 382 -14.99 3.74 -20.88
CA TYR A 382 -14.41 2.84 -19.88
C TYR A 382 -15.38 2.51 -18.75
N ASN A 383 -15.20 1.31 -18.19
CA ASN A 383 -15.83 0.86 -16.95
C ASN A 383 -14.88 1.10 -15.77
N MET A 384 -15.41 1.68 -14.70
CA MET A 384 -14.68 2.12 -13.51
C MET A 384 -15.07 1.33 -12.26
N LEU A 385 -15.83 0.23 -12.35
CA LEU A 385 -16.38 -0.53 -11.21
C LEU A 385 -15.35 -0.82 -10.10
N THR A 386 -14.14 -1.24 -10.48
CA THR A 386 -13.00 -1.49 -9.57
C THR A 386 -12.67 -0.25 -8.72
N ILE A 387 -12.53 0.90 -9.40
CA ILE A 387 -12.15 2.19 -8.82
C ILE A 387 -13.31 2.77 -8.01
N GLN A 388 -14.54 2.53 -8.47
CA GLN A 388 -15.79 2.89 -7.80
C GLN A 388 -15.98 2.13 -6.48
N ALA A 389 -15.67 0.83 -6.43
CA ALA A 389 -15.69 0.04 -5.20
C ALA A 389 -14.65 0.59 -4.19
N MET A 390 -13.43 0.86 -4.65
CA MET A 390 -12.40 1.51 -3.82
C MET A 390 -12.84 2.89 -3.32
N LEU A 391 -13.49 3.72 -4.16
CA LEU A 391 -14.00 5.05 -3.75
C LEU A 391 -15.11 4.96 -2.71
N THR A 392 -15.93 3.92 -2.78
CA THR A 392 -17.00 3.66 -1.80
C THR A 392 -16.38 3.35 -0.43
N ILE A 393 -15.36 2.48 -0.40
CA ILE A 393 -14.58 2.17 0.81
C ILE A 393 -13.88 3.42 1.37
N LEU A 394 -13.37 4.33 0.52
CA LEU A 394 -12.81 5.60 0.97
C LEU A 394 -13.88 6.50 1.63
N ASP A 395 -15.05 6.63 1.01
CA ASP A 395 -16.17 7.45 1.49
C ASP A 395 -16.81 6.89 2.78
N GLU A 396 -16.69 5.58 3.02
CA GLU A 396 -17.04 4.92 4.29
C GLU A 396 -15.98 5.19 5.37
N ARG A 397 -14.69 4.95 5.07
CA ARG A 397 -13.58 5.20 6.01
C ARG A 397 -13.48 6.67 6.44
N LEU A 398 -13.79 7.63 5.55
CA LEU A 398 -13.78 9.07 5.85
C LEU A 398 -14.95 9.53 6.75
N LYS A 399 -15.98 8.71 6.94
CA LYS A 399 -17.14 9.01 7.81
C LYS A 399 -17.09 8.32 9.16
N ALA A 400 -16.47 7.14 9.22
CA ALA A 400 -16.34 6.37 10.45
C ALA A 400 -15.42 7.10 11.46
N THR A 401 -15.99 7.54 12.59
CA THR A 401 -15.42 8.52 13.52
C THR A 401 -14.29 7.98 14.43
N SER A 402 -13.72 6.81 14.13
CA SER A 402 -12.80 6.10 15.03
C SER A 402 -11.34 6.32 14.65
N ARG A 403 -10.52 6.75 15.61
CA ARG A 403 -9.09 7.12 15.41
C ARG A 403 -8.24 6.06 14.67
N PRO A 404 -8.39 4.74 14.88
CA PRO A 404 -7.62 3.72 14.15
C PRO A 404 -7.83 3.68 12.63
N LEU A 405 -8.84 4.38 12.09
CA LEU A 405 -9.03 4.45 10.64
C LEU A 405 -8.03 5.38 9.93
N GLN A 406 -7.36 6.31 10.63
CA GLN A 406 -6.44 7.23 9.97
C GLN A 406 -5.24 6.51 9.33
N GLU A 407 -4.64 5.54 10.03
CA GLU A 407 -3.60 4.67 9.47
C GLU A 407 -4.13 3.85 8.26
N ASN A 408 -5.41 3.48 8.27
CA ASN A 408 -6.08 2.79 7.16
C ASN A 408 -6.46 3.72 5.98
N LEU A 409 -6.26 5.04 6.07
CA LEU A 409 -6.45 5.97 4.95
C LEU A 409 -5.19 6.15 4.11
N VAL A 410 -4.00 5.98 4.68
CA VAL A 410 -2.72 6.19 3.97
C VAL A 410 -2.57 5.28 2.74
N PRO A 411 -2.80 3.95 2.80
CA PRO A 411 -2.63 3.09 1.62
C PRO A 411 -3.65 3.38 0.51
N ILE A 412 -4.89 3.74 0.86
CA ILE A 412 -5.95 4.00 -0.13
C ILE A 412 -5.79 5.34 -0.84
N VAL A 413 -5.37 6.40 -0.13
CA VAL A 413 -5.04 7.68 -0.76
C VAL A 413 -3.75 7.57 -1.58
N SER A 414 -2.75 6.81 -1.10
CA SER A 414 -1.52 6.51 -1.86
C SER A 414 -1.83 5.77 -3.16
N ALA A 415 -2.62 4.69 -3.11
CA ALA A 415 -3.08 3.97 -4.30
C ALA A 415 -3.80 4.91 -5.28
N PHE A 416 -4.76 5.73 -4.82
CA PHE A 416 -5.42 6.70 -5.71
C PHE A 416 -4.48 7.76 -6.29
N CYS A 417 -3.45 8.19 -5.55
CA CYS A 417 -2.47 9.14 -6.05
C CYS A 417 -1.59 8.53 -7.14
N GLN A 418 -1.10 7.29 -6.95
CA GLN A 418 -0.39 6.54 -8.00
C GLN A 418 -1.28 6.32 -9.24
N MET A 419 -2.53 5.89 -9.05
CA MET A 419 -3.49 5.69 -10.13
C MET A 419 -3.79 7.00 -10.91
N ALA A 420 -3.90 8.13 -10.20
CA ALA A 420 -4.12 9.44 -10.80
C ALA A 420 -2.87 10.02 -11.49
N ARG A 421 -1.66 9.61 -11.11
CA ARG A 421 -0.43 9.94 -11.85
C ARG A 421 -0.32 9.08 -13.11
N GLY A 422 -0.45 7.75 -12.97
CA GLY A 422 -0.24 6.78 -14.05
C GLY A 422 -1.24 6.83 -15.22
N ASP A 423 -2.49 7.24 -15.00
CA ASP A 423 -3.52 7.21 -16.04
C ASP A 423 -4.39 8.49 -16.09
N ARG A 424 -4.51 9.09 -17.29
CA ARG A 424 -5.30 10.32 -17.53
C ARG A 424 -6.79 10.11 -17.32
N VAL A 425 -7.34 8.97 -17.74
CA VAL A 425 -8.77 8.65 -17.65
C VAL A 425 -9.15 8.41 -16.19
N ILE A 426 -8.32 7.67 -15.43
CA ILE A 426 -8.51 7.50 -14.00
C ILE A 426 -8.45 8.84 -13.28
N ARG A 427 -7.45 9.70 -13.59
CA ARG A 427 -7.35 11.06 -13.01
C ARG A 427 -8.59 11.91 -13.26
N LYS A 428 -9.13 11.91 -14.48
CA LYS A 428 -10.38 12.62 -14.81
C LYS A 428 -11.58 12.07 -14.01
N TYR A 429 -11.74 10.76 -13.94
CA TYR A 429 -12.83 10.12 -13.21
C TYR A 429 -12.76 10.42 -11.70
N LEU A 430 -11.58 10.26 -11.09
CA LEU A 430 -11.34 10.63 -9.70
C LEU A 430 -11.60 12.13 -9.46
N ARG A 431 -11.18 13.01 -10.39
CA ARG A 431 -11.51 14.44 -10.35
C ARG A 431 -13.01 14.67 -10.36
N GLN A 432 -13.78 13.99 -11.22
CA GLN A 432 -15.25 14.15 -11.28
C GLN A 432 -15.96 13.70 -9.99
N GLU A 433 -15.56 12.57 -9.40
CA GLU A 433 -16.23 12.00 -8.21
C GLU A 433 -15.75 12.62 -6.89
N VAL A 434 -14.48 13.02 -6.79
CA VAL A 434 -13.89 13.63 -5.57
C VAL A 434 -14.04 15.16 -5.57
N LEU A 435 -13.81 15.81 -6.72
CA LEU A 435 -13.84 17.26 -6.92
C LEU A 435 -14.87 17.66 -8.01
N PRO A 436 -16.16 17.32 -7.83
CA PRO A 436 -17.20 17.67 -8.81
C PRO A 436 -17.26 19.20 -9.02
N PRO A 437 -17.61 19.68 -10.23
CA PRO A 437 -17.73 21.10 -10.51
C PRO A 437 -18.58 21.83 -9.47
N LEU A 438 -18.05 22.93 -8.94
CA LEU A 438 -18.74 23.74 -7.95
C LEU A 438 -19.93 24.43 -8.62
N GLY A 439 -21.13 24.24 -8.08
CA GLY A 439 -22.26 25.14 -8.30
C GLY A 439 -22.14 26.37 -7.40
N ARG A 440 -23.27 26.88 -6.90
CA ARG A 440 -23.26 27.97 -5.90
C ARG A 440 -22.35 27.69 -4.70
N VAL A 441 -21.62 28.71 -4.27
CA VAL A 441 -20.74 28.69 -3.09
C VAL A 441 -21.37 29.56 -2.02
N GLY A 442 -22.04 28.93 -1.06
CA GLY A 442 -22.61 29.63 0.09
C GLY A 442 -21.57 29.93 1.19
N THR A 443 -22.07 30.12 2.40
CA THR A 443 -21.26 30.37 3.61
C THR A 443 -20.72 29.11 4.29
N THR A 444 -20.86 27.95 3.64
CA THR A 444 -20.34 26.64 4.08
C THR A 444 -18.92 26.44 3.56
N ARG A 445 -17.98 26.15 4.46
CA ARG A 445 -16.55 26.08 4.12
C ARG A 445 -16.17 24.80 3.35
N PRO A 446 -15.03 24.78 2.64
CA PRO A 446 -14.54 23.58 1.94
C PRO A 446 -14.41 22.34 2.84
N GLU A 447 -14.01 22.51 4.11
CA GLU A 447 -13.93 21.45 5.13
C GLU A 447 -15.29 21.01 5.72
N GLU A 448 -16.36 21.80 5.56
CA GLU A 448 -17.69 21.52 6.13
C GLU A 448 -18.53 20.66 5.18
N GLY A 449 -18.92 19.45 5.62
CA GLY A 449 -19.86 18.58 4.89
C GLY A 449 -19.49 17.10 4.82
N ASN A 450 -20.32 16.36 4.07
CA ASN A 450 -20.36 14.89 4.01
C ASN A 450 -19.96 14.29 2.65
N LEU A 451 -19.24 15.05 1.81
CA LEU A 451 -18.61 14.56 0.58
C LEU A 451 -17.15 14.16 0.83
N ILE A 452 -16.59 13.32 -0.05
CA ILE A 452 -15.16 12.95 -0.03
C ILE A 452 -14.28 14.22 0.02
N ARG A 453 -14.58 15.25 -0.80
CA ARG A 453 -13.91 16.56 -0.75
C ARG A 453 -13.78 17.10 0.67
N ASN A 454 -14.90 17.21 1.40
CA ASN A 454 -14.90 17.78 2.75
C ASN A 454 -14.07 16.89 3.71
N GLY A 455 -14.18 15.57 3.57
CA GLY A 455 -13.38 14.61 4.32
C GLY A 455 -11.88 14.80 4.10
N LEU A 456 -11.43 14.91 2.84
CA LEU A 456 -10.03 15.11 2.49
C LEU A 456 -9.51 16.49 2.89
N VAL A 457 -10.28 17.57 2.70
CA VAL A 457 -9.85 18.92 3.11
C VAL A 457 -9.65 19.00 4.64
N ARG A 458 -10.49 18.35 5.45
CA ARG A 458 -10.27 18.20 6.90
C ARG A 458 -8.98 17.45 7.28
N LEU A 459 -8.41 16.65 6.38
CA LEU A 459 -7.15 15.95 6.61
C LEU A 459 -5.91 16.74 6.17
N MET A 460 -6.06 17.77 5.33
CA MET A 460 -4.96 18.70 5.01
C MET A 460 -4.47 19.47 6.26
N THR A 461 -5.37 19.68 7.23
CA THR A 461 -5.09 20.29 8.54
C THR A 461 -4.96 19.26 9.68
N SER A 462 -4.70 17.99 9.34
CA SER A 462 -4.45 16.91 10.30
C SER A 462 -3.13 17.15 11.08
N PRO A 463 -3.05 16.79 12.38
CA PRO A 463 -1.78 16.81 13.14
C PRO A 463 -0.80 15.70 12.71
N LEU A 464 -1.21 14.77 11.83
CA LEU A 464 -0.34 13.74 11.27
C LEU A 464 0.27 14.24 9.95
N GLU A 465 1.58 14.52 9.96
CA GLU A 465 2.31 15.12 8.85
C GLU A 465 2.19 14.31 7.54
N ASP A 466 2.51 13.01 7.58
CA ASP A 466 2.44 12.10 6.43
C ASP A 466 1.06 12.12 5.75
N MET A 467 -0.01 12.21 6.56
CA MET A 467 -1.39 12.25 6.07
C MET A 467 -1.75 13.61 5.47
N LYS A 468 -1.34 14.71 6.13
CA LYS A 468 -1.48 16.08 5.63
C LYS A 468 -0.85 16.19 4.24
N GLU A 469 0.40 15.73 4.08
CA GLU A 469 1.13 15.85 2.84
C GLU A 469 0.55 14.94 1.75
N LEU A 470 0.25 13.67 2.06
CA LEU A 470 -0.32 12.72 1.10
C LEU A 470 -1.70 13.15 0.56
N VAL A 471 -2.58 13.66 1.44
CA VAL A 471 -3.92 14.11 1.02
C VAL A 471 -3.84 15.40 0.21
N ALA A 472 -2.98 16.34 0.62
CA ALA A 472 -2.78 17.57 -0.13
C ALA A 472 -2.13 17.31 -1.51
N ASP A 473 -1.17 16.38 -1.59
CA ASP A 473 -0.57 15.93 -2.84
C ASP A 473 -1.60 15.27 -3.77
N PHE A 474 -2.45 14.37 -3.26
CA PHE A 474 -3.51 13.74 -4.05
C PHE A 474 -4.47 14.78 -4.65
N LEU A 475 -4.93 15.75 -3.85
CA LEU A 475 -5.81 16.83 -4.33
C LEU A 475 -5.11 17.73 -5.37
N PHE A 476 -3.80 17.94 -5.25
CA PHE A 476 -2.98 18.69 -6.20
C PHE A 476 -2.87 17.95 -7.55
N VAL A 477 -2.62 16.64 -7.54
CA VAL A 477 -2.64 15.79 -8.76
C VAL A 477 -4.00 15.82 -9.45
N LEU A 478 -5.11 15.75 -8.71
CA LEU A 478 -6.47 15.90 -9.27
C LEU A 478 -6.74 17.30 -9.85
N CYS A 479 -5.93 18.31 -9.51
CA CYS A 479 -5.99 19.66 -10.07
C CYS A 479 -5.01 19.89 -11.24
N LYS A 480 -4.37 18.85 -11.79
CA LYS A 480 -3.23 18.94 -12.73
C LYS A 480 -2.08 19.81 -12.18
N GLU A 481 -1.81 19.70 -10.88
CA GLU A 481 -0.70 20.43 -10.22
C GLU A 481 -0.80 21.97 -10.36
N ASN A 482 -2.03 22.48 -10.57
CA ASN A 482 -2.34 23.89 -10.71
C ASN A 482 -2.83 24.50 -9.39
N VAL A 483 -2.07 25.49 -8.88
CA VAL A 483 -2.31 26.18 -7.60
C VAL A 483 -3.70 26.83 -7.53
N ASN A 484 -4.10 27.56 -8.57
CA ASN A 484 -5.38 28.27 -8.60
C ASN A 484 -6.58 27.30 -8.60
N ARG A 485 -6.45 26.17 -9.31
CA ARG A 485 -7.43 25.08 -9.25
C ARG A 485 -7.51 24.46 -7.85
N LEU A 486 -6.38 24.24 -7.17
CA LEU A 486 -6.40 23.70 -5.80
C LEU A 486 -7.14 24.65 -4.84
N ILE A 487 -6.73 25.92 -4.81
CA ILE A 487 -7.32 26.96 -3.93
C ILE A 487 -8.84 27.04 -4.10
N LYS A 488 -9.34 26.99 -5.35
CA LYS A 488 -10.79 26.98 -5.64
C LYS A 488 -11.55 25.84 -4.96
N TYR A 489 -10.95 24.66 -4.77
CA TYR A 489 -11.62 23.50 -4.16
C TYR A 489 -11.35 23.33 -2.66
N THR A 490 -10.28 23.92 -2.12
CA THR A 490 -9.84 23.72 -0.73
C THR A 490 -9.94 24.97 0.15
N GLY A 491 -9.99 26.17 -0.44
CA GLY A 491 -9.61 27.41 0.24
C GLY A 491 -8.09 27.51 0.42
N TYR A 492 -7.55 28.74 0.42
CA TYR A 492 -6.11 28.98 0.58
C TYR A 492 -5.63 28.61 1.98
N GLY A 493 -6.42 28.86 3.03
CA GLY A 493 -6.05 28.52 4.41
C GLY A 493 -5.74 27.03 4.62
N ASN A 494 -6.52 26.14 4.00
CA ASN A 494 -6.28 24.69 4.02
C ASN A 494 -5.12 24.28 3.10
N ALA A 495 -4.88 24.99 1.99
CA ALA A 495 -3.80 24.71 1.04
C ALA A 495 -2.42 25.25 1.45
N ALA A 496 -2.37 26.30 2.28
CA ALA A 496 -1.16 27.06 2.58
C ALA A 496 0.02 26.19 3.08
N GLY A 497 -0.26 25.12 3.83
CA GLY A 497 0.78 24.18 4.28
C GLY A 497 1.49 23.45 3.14
N LEU A 498 0.77 23.04 2.09
CA LEU A 498 1.34 22.43 0.88
C LEU A 498 2.05 23.47 0.01
N LEU A 499 1.44 24.65 -0.15
CA LEU A 499 2.02 25.74 -0.94
C LEU A 499 3.35 26.22 -0.34
N ALA A 500 3.44 26.29 0.99
CA ALA A 500 4.67 26.62 1.71
C ALA A 500 5.76 25.55 1.54
N SER A 501 5.45 24.25 1.70
CA SER A 501 6.48 23.19 1.56
C SER A 501 6.98 23.07 0.12
N ARG A 502 6.10 23.28 -0.88
CA ARG A 502 6.44 23.19 -2.31
C ARG A 502 6.99 24.46 -2.96
N GLY A 503 7.07 25.58 -2.24
CA GLY A 503 7.56 26.84 -2.82
C GLY A 503 6.58 27.51 -3.79
N LEU A 504 5.28 27.32 -3.57
CA LEU A 504 4.20 27.78 -4.44
C LEU A 504 3.41 28.97 -3.86
N MET A 505 3.86 29.57 -2.75
CA MET A 505 3.19 30.72 -2.12
C MET A 505 3.27 31.99 -2.97
N GLY A 506 4.33 32.15 -3.77
CA GLY A 506 4.61 33.36 -4.54
C GLY A 506 3.84 33.52 -5.85
N GLY A 507 2.84 32.67 -6.13
CA GLY A 507 2.09 32.67 -7.40
C GLY A 507 2.88 32.20 -8.63
N LEU A 508 4.20 32.03 -8.50
CA LEU A 508 5.07 31.38 -9.48
C LEU A 508 4.58 29.95 -9.74
N GLN A 509 4.01 29.74 -10.92
CA GLN A 509 3.79 28.38 -11.44
C GLN A 509 5.15 27.72 -11.69
N PRO A 510 5.31 26.41 -11.42
CA PRO A 510 6.58 25.72 -11.61
C PRO A 510 6.95 25.70 -13.11
N GLN A 511 7.91 26.55 -13.50
CA GLN A 511 8.45 26.55 -14.84
C GLN A 511 9.30 25.30 -15.06
N GLY A 512 8.76 24.33 -15.80
CA GLY A 512 9.55 23.28 -16.44
C GLY A 512 10.00 22.12 -15.55
N ASN A 513 9.07 21.33 -15.04
CA ASN A 513 9.28 19.89 -14.99
C ASN A 513 7.96 19.14 -15.26
N GLY A 514 7.49 19.25 -16.50
CA GLY A 514 6.15 18.82 -16.89
C GLY A 514 6.01 17.29 -16.98
N GLY A 515 5.18 16.71 -16.13
CA GLY A 515 4.53 15.44 -16.44
C GLY A 515 3.52 15.59 -17.59
N ASP A 516 3.03 14.48 -18.16
CA ASP A 516 2.18 14.40 -19.36
C ASP A 516 0.73 14.95 -19.20
N PHE A 517 0.58 16.11 -18.55
CA PHE A 517 -0.68 16.81 -18.35
C PHE A 517 -1.06 17.63 -19.60
N SER A 518 -1.60 16.94 -20.60
CA SER A 518 -2.22 17.54 -21.79
C SER A 518 -3.14 18.74 -21.46
N SER A 519 -3.15 19.69 -22.39
CA SER A 519 -3.81 21.01 -22.46
C SER A 519 -5.11 21.23 -21.66
N ASP A 520 -5.34 22.49 -21.31
CA ASP A 520 -6.45 22.94 -20.47
C ASP A 520 -7.77 23.15 -21.24
N GLU A 521 -8.34 22.03 -21.67
CA GLU A 521 -9.64 21.95 -22.36
C GLU A 521 -10.83 21.65 -21.43
N GLU A 522 -10.59 21.45 -20.13
CA GLU A 522 -11.64 21.25 -19.12
C GLU A 522 -11.77 22.50 -18.24
N ASP A 523 -12.65 23.42 -18.65
CA ASP A 523 -13.15 24.45 -17.76
C ASP A 523 -13.95 23.79 -16.61
N SER A 524 -13.86 24.39 -15.43
CA SER A 524 -14.53 23.96 -14.20
C SER A 524 -15.37 25.08 -13.58
N GLU A 525 -15.43 26.25 -14.20
CA GLU A 525 -16.32 27.34 -13.78
C GLU A 525 -17.72 27.05 -14.32
N THR A 526 -18.65 26.77 -13.40
CA THR A 526 -20.08 26.75 -13.75
C THR A 526 -20.59 28.19 -13.81
N GLU A 527 -21.70 28.40 -14.51
CA GLU A 527 -22.39 29.70 -14.54
C GLU A 527 -22.76 30.18 -13.12
N GLU A 528 -23.10 29.25 -12.22
CA GLU A 528 -23.35 29.56 -10.81
C GLU A 528 -22.08 30.01 -10.07
N TYR A 529 -20.98 29.26 -10.18
CA TYR A 529 -19.71 29.62 -9.56
C TYR A 529 -19.19 30.96 -10.09
N ALA A 530 -19.38 31.25 -11.38
CA ALA A 530 -18.93 32.50 -12.00
C ALA A 530 -19.62 33.75 -11.43
N MET A 531 -20.87 33.64 -10.98
CA MET A 531 -21.56 34.73 -10.27
C MET A 531 -20.97 34.93 -8.85
N ASP A 532 -20.83 33.85 -8.09
CA ASP A 532 -20.37 33.88 -6.70
C ASP A 532 -18.87 34.23 -6.57
N LYS A 533 -18.07 34.00 -7.62
CA LYS A 533 -16.60 34.18 -7.69
C LYS A 533 -16.09 35.56 -7.23
N SER A 534 -16.93 36.59 -7.26
CA SER A 534 -16.60 37.94 -6.79
C SER A 534 -16.78 38.15 -5.27
N GLN A 535 -17.49 37.24 -4.59
CA GLN A 535 -17.87 37.34 -3.17
C GLN A 535 -17.18 36.28 -2.28
N ILE A 536 -16.49 35.31 -2.89
CA ILE A 536 -15.74 34.27 -2.18
C ILE A 536 -14.43 34.86 -1.64
N ASP A 537 -14.21 34.75 -0.33
CA ASP A 537 -12.90 35.00 0.27
C ASP A 537 -11.93 33.86 -0.11
N PRO A 538 -10.79 34.13 -0.79
CA PRO A 538 -9.81 33.10 -1.13
C PRO A 538 -9.22 32.37 0.09
N MET A 539 -9.14 33.03 1.26
CA MET A 539 -8.59 32.45 2.48
C MET A 539 -9.49 31.32 3.01
N ILE A 540 -10.80 31.58 3.08
CA ILE A 540 -11.80 30.63 3.58
C ILE A 540 -12.27 29.66 2.48
N GLY A 541 -12.29 30.08 1.20
CA GLY A 541 -12.86 29.30 0.10
C GLY A 541 -14.40 29.24 0.13
N ALA A 542 -15.04 30.22 0.78
CA ALA A 542 -16.48 30.38 0.87
C ALA A 542 -16.85 31.88 0.94
N ILE A 543 -18.13 32.22 0.79
CA ILE A 543 -18.59 33.58 1.07
C ILE A 543 -18.55 33.81 2.60
N PRO A 544 -17.98 34.92 3.11
CA PRO A 544 -18.04 35.26 4.53
C PRO A 544 -19.47 35.27 5.07
N LYS A 545 -19.65 34.90 6.33
CA LYS A 545 -20.95 35.07 7.00
C LYS A 545 -21.11 36.55 7.33
N ASP A 546 -22.16 37.17 6.80
CA ASP A 546 -22.61 38.47 7.26
C ASP A 546 -23.18 38.29 8.67
N ASP A 547 -22.34 38.56 9.66
CA ASP A 547 -22.67 38.50 11.10
C ASP A 547 -23.61 39.63 11.55
N GLY A 548 -24.08 40.48 10.62
CA GLY A 548 -24.97 41.62 10.91
C GLY A 548 -24.27 42.77 11.66
N LYS A 549 -22.95 42.76 11.68
CA LYS A 549 -22.10 43.81 12.25
C LYS A 549 -21.46 44.59 11.10
N PRO A 550 -21.45 45.94 11.12
CA PRO A 550 -20.60 46.69 10.20
C PRO A 550 -19.13 46.28 10.39
N ASN A 551 -18.27 46.50 9.39
CA ASN A 551 -16.84 46.30 9.63
C ASN A 551 -16.41 47.30 10.72
N PRO A 552 -15.60 46.90 11.71
CA PRO A 552 -15.07 47.85 12.71
C PRO A 552 -14.24 49.00 12.10
N LEU A 553 -13.83 48.85 10.84
CA LEU A 553 -13.15 49.86 10.04
C LEU A 553 -14.11 50.88 9.40
N ASP A 554 -15.40 50.60 9.28
CA ASP A 554 -16.38 51.52 8.67
C ASP A 554 -16.84 52.60 9.67
N GLU A 555 -16.74 52.32 10.97
CA GLU A 555 -17.04 53.27 12.07
C GLU A 555 -15.83 54.15 12.45
N MET A 556 -14.64 53.87 11.90
CA MET A 556 -13.35 54.42 12.34
C MET A 556 -12.79 55.42 11.32
N SER A 557 -12.29 56.58 11.79
CA SER A 557 -11.67 57.59 10.91
C SER A 557 -10.31 57.13 10.34
N GLU A 558 -9.83 57.80 9.29
CA GLU A 558 -8.52 57.47 8.67
C GLU A 558 -7.35 57.66 9.64
N GLN A 559 -7.41 58.66 10.52
CA GLN A 559 -6.39 58.86 11.56
C GLN A 559 -6.42 57.75 12.61
N GLU A 560 -7.61 57.35 13.09
CA GLU A 560 -7.73 56.25 14.06
C GLU A 560 -7.25 54.91 13.45
N LYS A 561 -7.47 54.69 12.14
CA LYS A 561 -6.93 53.53 11.41
C LYS A 561 -5.40 53.53 11.37
N GLU A 562 -4.79 54.69 11.16
CA GLU A 562 -3.33 54.84 11.16
C GLU A 562 -2.76 54.60 12.57
N GLU A 563 -3.39 55.16 13.61
CA GLU A 563 -3.00 54.91 15.01
C GLU A 563 -3.15 53.43 15.43
N GLU A 564 -4.22 52.73 15.02
CA GLU A 564 -4.36 51.28 15.27
C GLU A 564 -3.37 50.45 14.43
N ALA A 565 -3.04 50.87 13.21
CA ALA A 565 -2.00 50.23 12.40
C ALA A 565 -0.60 50.37 13.05
N GLU A 566 -0.27 51.54 13.61
CA GLU A 566 0.97 51.72 14.39
C GLU A 566 0.97 50.86 15.66
N LYS A 567 -0.13 50.80 16.41
CA LYS A 567 -0.25 49.94 17.61
C LYS A 567 -0.05 48.46 17.24
N LEU A 568 -0.64 48.01 16.12
CA LEU A 568 -0.48 46.65 15.61
C LEU A 568 0.95 46.36 15.14
N ALA A 569 1.59 47.30 14.42
CA ALA A 569 2.98 47.16 13.97
C ALA A 569 3.95 47.08 15.16
N ASN A 570 3.77 47.91 16.18
CA ASN A 570 4.54 47.86 17.42
C ASN A 570 4.31 46.53 18.17
N LEU A 571 3.06 46.05 18.26
CA LEU A 571 2.74 44.76 18.87
C LEU A 571 3.40 43.57 18.13
N ILE A 572 3.41 43.59 16.79
CA ILE A 572 4.09 42.58 15.96
C ILE A 572 5.60 42.60 16.23
N GLN A 573 6.23 43.79 16.27
CA GLN A 573 7.65 43.90 16.62
C GLN A 573 7.95 43.35 18.02
N ASP A 574 7.11 43.65 19.01
CA ASP A 574 7.32 43.19 20.39
C ASP A 574 7.08 41.68 20.56
N LEU A 575 6.14 41.09 19.82
CA LEU A 575 5.94 39.63 19.77
C LEU A 575 7.09 38.91 19.07
N ASN A 576 7.69 39.54 18.05
CA ASN A 576 8.88 39.04 17.35
C ASN A 576 10.13 39.12 18.25
N ARG A 577 10.35 40.26 18.94
CA ARG A 577 11.41 40.44 19.95
C ARG A 577 11.32 39.43 21.11
N ARG A 578 10.10 39.04 21.50
CA ARG A 578 9.86 38.02 22.54
C ARG A 578 9.95 36.59 22.01
N GLY A 579 10.18 36.38 20.70
CA GLY A 579 10.27 35.06 20.07
C GLY A 579 8.95 34.28 20.02
N VAL A 580 7.81 34.94 20.24
CA VAL A 580 6.48 34.31 20.26
C VAL A 580 5.94 34.10 18.85
N ILE A 581 6.28 35.01 17.94
CA ILE A 581 5.98 34.95 16.50
C ILE A 581 7.32 35.14 15.77
N ARG A 582 7.47 34.53 14.59
CA ARG A 582 8.50 34.94 13.62
C ARG A 582 7.80 35.45 12.37
N THR A 583 8.07 36.69 11.99
CA THR A 583 7.59 37.25 10.72
C THR A 583 8.29 36.56 9.56
N ALA A 584 7.53 36.17 8.52
CA ALA A 584 8.08 35.53 7.33
C ALA A 584 7.64 36.27 6.07
N GLN A 585 8.53 36.35 5.09
CA GLN A 585 8.28 36.84 3.74
C GLN A 585 8.32 35.67 2.77
N VAL A 586 7.56 35.73 1.68
CA VAL A 586 7.72 34.75 0.59
C VAL A 586 9.01 35.07 -0.16
N GLY A 587 9.96 34.14 -0.13
CA GLY A 587 11.25 34.25 -0.81
C GLY A 587 11.15 34.10 -2.33
N PRO A 588 12.26 34.32 -3.06
CA PRO A 588 12.32 34.12 -4.51
C PRO A 588 12.15 32.65 -4.93
N ASP A 589 12.33 31.70 -4.00
CA ASP A 589 12.00 30.28 -4.15
C ASP A 589 10.53 29.95 -3.82
N GLY A 590 9.70 30.97 -3.58
CA GLY A 590 8.28 30.86 -3.27
C GLY A 590 7.97 30.21 -1.92
N ARG A 591 8.97 29.99 -1.06
CA ARG A 591 8.84 29.45 0.31
C ARG A 591 8.80 30.58 1.36
N PRO A 592 8.24 30.35 2.56
CA PRO A 592 8.37 31.29 3.66
C PRO A 592 9.83 31.33 4.17
N GLN A 593 10.47 32.50 4.07
CA GLN A 593 11.78 32.80 4.64
C GLN A 593 11.63 33.79 5.79
N GLU A 594 12.50 33.75 6.80
CA GLU A 594 12.39 34.66 7.96
C GLU A 594 12.62 36.12 7.53
N PHE A 595 11.66 37.00 7.85
CA PHE A 595 11.72 38.42 7.51
C PHE A 595 12.65 39.14 8.48
N LEU A 596 13.94 39.15 8.11
CA LEU A 596 14.98 39.97 8.72
C LEU A 596 14.73 41.44 8.33
N GLY A 597 13.93 42.12 9.16
CA GLY A 597 13.25 43.37 8.81
C GLY A 597 14.14 44.46 8.22
N VAL A 598 13.77 44.93 7.02
CA VAL A 598 14.37 46.07 6.34
C VAL A 598 13.87 47.39 6.97
N GLN A 599 14.69 48.43 6.85
CA GLN A 599 14.45 49.79 7.38
C GLN A 599 13.10 50.40 6.92
N PRO A 600 12.52 51.34 7.69
CA PRO A 600 11.18 51.88 7.44
C PRO A 600 11.03 52.56 6.07
N LEU A 601 9.80 52.56 5.54
CA LEU A 601 9.49 53.09 4.21
C LEU A 601 9.61 54.62 4.18
N SER A 602 10.60 55.14 3.44
CA SER A 602 10.66 56.58 3.12
C SER A 602 11.20 56.96 1.73
N GLU A 603 11.76 56.03 0.93
CA GLU A 603 12.53 56.38 -0.29
C GLU A 603 12.16 55.63 -1.59
N GLN A 604 10.93 55.11 -1.74
CA GLN A 604 10.47 54.47 -2.99
C GLN A 604 9.38 55.22 -3.78
N ALA A 605 9.00 56.44 -3.37
CA ALA A 605 8.05 57.27 -4.12
C ALA A 605 8.69 57.96 -5.35
N SER A 606 9.98 58.26 -5.29
CA SER A 606 10.63 59.28 -6.15
C SER A 606 11.14 58.79 -7.52
N GLN A 607 10.68 57.64 -8.02
CA GLN A 607 11.14 57.05 -9.30
C GLN A 607 9.99 56.57 -10.21
N ARG A 608 8.80 57.16 -10.10
CA ARG A 608 7.65 56.88 -11.01
C ARG A 608 7.12 58.10 -11.77
N GLU A 609 7.86 59.20 -11.78
CA GLU A 609 7.61 60.34 -12.66
C GLU A 609 8.81 60.56 -13.61
N ASN A 610 8.83 59.85 -14.74
CA ASN A 610 9.49 60.23 -16.01
C ASN A 610 9.41 59.11 -17.07
N GLU A 611 8.22 58.86 -17.63
CA GLU A 611 8.09 58.22 -18.96
C GLU A 611 7.27 59.14 -19.89
N PRO A 612 7.86 59.68 -20.97
CA PRO A 612 7.09 60.34 -22.02
C PRO A 612 6.52 59.31 -23.01
N THR A 613 5.24 59.45 -23.34
CA THR A 613 4.52 58.58 -24.29
C THR A 613 5.12 58.64 -25.71
N GLY A 614 5.33 57.48 -26.34
CA GLY A 614 5.73 57.37 -27.74
C GLY A 614 5.00 56.23 -28.46
N HIS A 615 4.58 56.46 -29.71
CA HIS A 615 3.79 55.51 -30.50
C HIS A 615 4.65 54.41 -31.16
N ALA A 616 4.01 53.29 -31.49
CA ALA A 616 4.57 52.27 -32.37
C ALA A 616 4.56 52.73 -33.85
N GLU A 617 5.55 52.30 -34.64
CA GLU A 617 5.30 51.51 -35.88
C GLU A 617 6.59 51.05 -36.61
N SER A 618 6.70 49.72 -36.79
CA SER A 618 7.05 49.06 -38.06
C SER A 618 8.51 49.02 -38.64
N THR A 619 8.69 48.00 -39.49
CA THR A 619 9.63 47.86 -40.64
C THR A 619 11.11 47.44 -40.49
N ALA A 620 11.42 46.42 -41.32
CA ALA A 620 12.59 46.29 -42.21
C ALA A 620 13.99 45.92 -41.66
N THR A 621 14.21 44.60 -41.62
CA THR A 621 15.36 43.88 -42.19
C THR A 621 16.36 44.66 -43.08
N ASN A 622 17.65 44.66 -42.69
CA ASN A 622 18.88 44.46 -43.50
C ASN A 622 20.11 44.69 -42.59
N GLY A 623 21.29 44.08 -42.76
CA GLY A 623 21.73 43.02 -43.67
C GLY A 623 23.22 43.18 -44.06
N LYS A 624 24.06 42.15 -43.85
CA LYS A 624 25.53 42.06 -44.12
C LYS A 624 26.45 42.88 -43.18
N THR A 625 27.76 42.63 -43.01
CA THR A 625 28.71 41.46 -43.08
C THR A 625 29.95 41.84 -42.19
N GLU A 626 31.17 41.27 -42.11
CA GLU A 626 32.00 40.28 -42.85
C GLU A 626 33.16 39.78 -41.91
N GLY A 627 33.84 38.65 -42.18
CA GLY A 627 35.07 38.18 -41.47
C GLY A 627 34.80 37.17 -40.33
N THR A 628 35.18 35.87 -40.34
CA THR A 628 36.30 35.11 -40.96
C THR A 628 37.65 35.42 -40.31
N GLN A 629 38.27 34.56 -39.49
CA GLN A 629 39.18 33.43 -39.85
C GLN A 629 39.78 32.81 -38.55
N PRO A 630 40.58 31.70 -38.56
CA PRO A 630 40.62 30.53 -39.45
C PRO A 630 40.73 29.17 -38.67
N THR A 631 41.26 28.15 -39.33
CA THR A 631 41.29 26.69 -39.04
C THR A 631 42.44 26.20 -38.15
N ASP A 632 42.34 24.94 -37.68
CA ASP A 632 43.30 23.80 -37.84
C ASP A 632 43.18 22.79 -36.67
N SER A 633 43.41 21.47 -36.82
CA SER A 633 43.17 20.52 -37.92
C SER A 633 43.17 19.07 -37.37
N GLU A 634 42.51 18.13 -38.08
CA GLU A 634 42.79 16.66 -38.14
C GLU A 634 42.75 15.83 -36.81
N ASP A 635 42.65 14.49 -36.81
CA ASP A 635 42.79 13.50 -37.90
C ASP A 635 41.83 12.29 -37.73
N ASP A 636 41.61 11.51 -38.79
CA ASP A 636 40.82 10.26 -38.84
C ASP A 636 41.58 9.19 -39.67
N PRO A 637 41.60 7.89 -39.32
CA PRO A 637 42.18 6.88 -40.20
C PRO A 637 41.23 5.73 -40.56
N THR A 638 40.90 5.62 -41.85
CA THR A 638 40.13 4.52 -42.42
C THR A 638 40.98 3.43 -43.09
N SER A 639 40.53 2.16 -42.96
CA SER A 639 40.63 1.09 -43.97
C SER A 639 41.96 0.37 -44.27
N GLN A 640 41.84 -0.98 -44.29
CA GLN A 640 42.46 -1.98 -45.18
C GLN A 640 44.00 -2.16 -45.28
N ASN A 641 44.36 -3.46 -45.24
CA ASN A 641 45.66 -4.11 -45.54
C ASN A 641 46.80 -3.90 -44.53
#